data_AF-A0A7J0ACN7-F1
#
_entry.id   AF-A0A7J0ACN7-F1
#
_cell.length_a   1.000
_cell.length_b   1.000
_cell.length_c   1.000
_cell.angle_alpha   90.00
_cell.angle_beta   90.00
_cell.angle_gamma   90.00
#
_symmetry.space_group_name_H-M   'P 1'
#
loop_
_entity.id
_entity.type
_entity.pdbx_description
1 polymer ?
#
loop_
_entity_poly.entity_id
_entity_poly.type
_entity_poly.pdbx_seq_one_letter_code
_entity_poly.pdbx_strand_id
1 'polypeptide(L)'
;MCIDRLKALDINHRELFTAIYGMNGSSEVYITKDLRVHNLREALYLYLKEEGYTSLFYDDKAFSYEEEPLLEFFNFSSEKGDSNEPTRKKDFFIGKGPMSKSRNISNISNTSTPKSTEQSHHASIRIESSGNQRRFRVEQSEGFFKEIFAYSKRNPHKKLAVVFVTPTTLKFDDDQRRVILNLWNDLKTDYRRNKLAIKIISLYDFDSAKLFTQAFDSASDELLFLSPFKDLIKKDIGQDDDNTGKIVEGGRKDKTVFFLGDPFRDEIGNMLNRRRLMTKEGLPHLFGKIEWDFITLRLWQGMASGKSNLSLICDYLDCDNLDEMIERMDTVKAIDKLNSLEGIDNIREQFALYRQALAAHRRRSGSGRFRPHMALMGSPGTGKSTVARLFGDILREDGLLPKGHFVKVSCDELIGQYIGETRPKTRAVCEKARGGILFIDEAYGLMSGKNSHGDVNYGAEAIEVLIQFMEDNDDSLVILAGYTDEITDLINEGNKGFRRRFNELGFFEFKDYSPDVLYRIASKMIKVPTTENFHKSLKGIIRSKWAYRNKKFGNVGDMENLINQIVSHYTSLNTHEALDTAHLPNELRILVDESLIKDGSILAELNGILGQQEVKAEVSSIVNKLVADRIKLQLIDNYTPQLPKLNFLFTGNPGTGKTTVARIIGRVLEGLGVFPPSKGNIITEVSGNDLLPYTPADVKKLFEDNIGKVLFIDEAYQLRESPRVVADIVANVELLEYKNKLSVIMAGYPQDMCELMNVNAGLPRRFKEVPFSDYSNEDLYEILVRKVETAPNTIMDSEQCRIAGISYFASLQRGHSFGNAGEAENLLGILCANRDDRFIKGTPEQRNDRDFAQRIFPCDFPNYSDTVSHPSNSAQDVADISVGITESSFDGTIDCTAEDEQFGVTQGNDIYNSVGLLESEKGMGTAFIISVNNRYVITASHVVEGNSKFKFTLNFGDRLFQTNARLLWNNAEQDFAILQLDSIPEGAKYFVFDTATAREPATSIRIVAFPLGRQVSSKAVLTSGAISNYEENLTIRNEDGTQRRFNAIRTEAQATHGSSGGPVVLADSMKVIGVLHGGMNESGFFMNVASDISQIFNESNLRFLK
;
A
#
# COMPACT_ATOMS: atom_id res chain seq x y z
N MET A 1 33.71 31.66 5.05
CA MET A 1 32.67 32.63 5.44
C MET A 1 33.03 34.07 5.10
N CYS A 2 34.00 34.72 5.78
CA CYS A 2 34.42 36.09 5.41
C CYS A 2 34.90 36.19 3.95
N ILE A 3 35.69 35.22 3.48
CA ILE A 3 36.11 35.11 2.07
C ILE A 3 34.90 34.98 1.15
N ASP A 4 33.90 34.16 1.49
CA ASP A 4 32.69 33.97 0.67
C ASP A 4 31.84 35.25 0.59
N ARG A 5 31.76 36.01 1.70
CA ARG A 5 31.10 37.33 1.71
C ARG A 5 31.88 38.35 0.87
N LEU A 6 33.21 38.34 0.91
CA LEU A 6 34.06 39.17 0.07
C LEU A 6 33.94 38.80 -1.42
N LYS A 7 33.82 37.50 -1.74
CA LYS A 7 33.53 37.01 -3.10
C LYS A 7 32.20 37.55 -3.62
N ALA A 8 31.17 37.64 -2.77
CA ALA A 8 29.88 38.19 -3.14
C ALA A 8 29.91 39.70 -3.48
N LEU A 9 30.92 40.45 -3.01
CA LEU A 9 31.11 41.85 -3.39
C LEU A 9 31.53 42.01 -4.86
N ASP A 10 32.16 40.98 -5.43
CA ASP A 10 32.66 40.95 -6.80
C ASP A 10 33.49 42.20 -7.16
N ILE A 11 34.61 42.35 -6.45
CA ILE A 11 35.49 43.53 -6.51
C ILE A 11 36.19 43.65 -7.89
N ASN A 12 36.09 42.63 -8.74
CA ASN A 12 36.70 42.56 -10.07
C ASN A 12 36.14 43.58 -11.08
N HIS A 13 34.93 44.11 -10.89
CA HIS A 13 34.30 45.02 -11.84
C HIS A 13 34.99 46.40 -11.90
N ARG A 14 35.11 47.00 -13.10
CA ARG A 14 36.10 48.05 -13.48
C ARG A 14 35.96 49.43 -12.82
N GLU A 15 36.21 49.53 -11.51
CA GLU A 15 36.32 50.82 -10.80
C GLU A 15 37.64 50.96 -10.01
N LEU A 16 38.28 52.13 -10.08
CA LEU A 16 39.62 52.38 -9.51
C LEU A 16 39.60 52.44 -7.99
N PHE A 17 38.63 53.15 -7.41
CA PHE A 17 38.51 53.30 -5.97
C PHE A 17 37.32 52.48 -5.44
N THR A 18 37.57 51.67 -4.42
CA THR A 18 36.59 50.81 -3.77
C THR A 18 36.61 51.07 -2.27
N ALA A 19 35.44 51.29 -1.68
CA ALA A 19 35.26 51.45 -0.24
C ALA A 19 34.53 50.22 0.32
N ILE A 20 34.98 49.68 1.46
CA ILE A 20 34.28 48.63 2.20
C ILE A 20 34.03 49.12 3.63
N TYR A 21 32.78 49.06 4.11
CA TYR A 21 32.38 49.56 5.44
C TYR A 21 31.45 48.58 6.18
N GLY A 22 31.34 48.70 7.51
CA GLY A 22 30.41 47.94 8.39
C GLY A 22 29.60 48.84 9.34
N MET A 23 28.58 48.32 10.03
CA MET A 23 27.70 49.09 10.96
C MET A 23 28.13 48.99 12.45
N ASN A 24 27.96 50.11 13.17
CA ASN A 24 27.81 50.34 14.63
C ASN A 24 28.63 49.53 15.66
N GLY A 25 29.36 50.26 16.50
CA GLY A 25 29.84 49.83 17.82
C GLY A 25 30.64 50.96 18.50
N SER A 26 29.96 51.80 19.27
CA SER A 26 30.52 52.96 19.97
C SER A 26 31.70 52.60 20.88
N SER A 27 32.92 52.80 20.37
CA SER A 27 34.18 53.10 21.05
C SER A 27 35.34 52.69 20.13
N GLU A 28 36.36 53.54 20.00
CA GLU A 28 37.58 53.34 19.19
C GLU A 28 38.33 52.00 19.43
N VAL A 29 37.92 51.23 20.44
CA VAL A 29 38.47 49.91 20.80
C VAL A 29 37.94 48.78 19.90
N TYR A 30 36.79 48.94 19.25
CA TYR A 30 36.13 47.83 18.54
C TYR A 30 36.74 47.49 17.17
N ILE A 31 37.07 48.47 16.32
CA ILE A 31 37.47 48.17 14.93
C ILE A 31 38.92 47.71 14.81
N THR A 32 39.79 48.15 15.70
CA THR A 32 41.11 47.52 15.84
C THR A 32 40.99 46.08 16.32
N LYS A 33 39.94 45.72 17.08
CA LYS A 33 39.67 44.33 17.46
C LYS A 33 39.08 43.54 16.30
N ASP A 34 38.05 43.98 15.58
CA ASP A 34 37.44 43.18 14.50
C ASP A 34 38.36 42.90 13.30
N LEU A 35 39.15 43.89 12.85
CA LEU A 35 40.17 43.67 11.83
C LEU A 35 41.31 42.74 12.30
N ARG A 36 41.51 42.59 13.62
CA ARG A 36 42.52 41.73 14.26
C ARG A 36 41.96 40.37 14.73
N VAL A 37 40.66 40.27 15.03
CA VAL A 37 39.97 39.11 15.64
C VAL A 37 39.27 38.28 14.57
N HIS A 38 38.69 38.91 13.54
CA HIS A 38 38.01 38.22 12.44
C HIS A 38 38.88 38.00 11.19
N ASN A 39 40.19 38.32 11.27
CA ASN A 39 41.14 38.14 10.18
C ASN A 39 40.69 38.75 8.84
N LEU A 40 39.85 39.79 8.84
CA LEU A 40 39.28 40.35 7.62
C LEU A 40 40.36 40.84 6.64
N ARG A 41 41.48 41.38 7.14
CA ARG A 41 42.66 41.75 6.33
C ARG A 41 43.26 40.53 5.60
N GLU A 42 43.33 39.39 6.27
CA GLU A 42 43.85 38.13 5.72
C GLU A 42 42.83 37.49 4.78
N ALA A 43 41.55 37.50 5.14
CA ALA A 43 40.47 37.04 4.27
C ALA A 43 40.40 37.86 2.96
N LEU A 44 40.58 39.18 3.04
CA LEU A 44 40.67 40.06 1.88
C LEU A 44 41.93 39.80 1.08
N TYR A 45 43.08 39.58 1.74
CA TYR A 45 44.31 39.18 1.05
C TYR A 45 44.13 37.86 0.29
N LEU A 46 43.57 36.83 0.93
CA LEU A 46 43.34 35.51 0.33
C LEU A 46 42.36 35.60 -0.84
N TYR A 47 41.27 36.36 -0.68
CA TYR A 47 40.34 36.64 -1.77
C TYR A 47 41.03 37.34 -2.95
N LEU A 48 41.74 38.45 -2.71
CA LEU A 48 42.42 39.20 -3.76
C LEU A 48 43.49 38.35 -4.45
N LYS A 49 44.21 37.51 -3.68
CA LYS A 49 45.17 36.56 -4.21
C LYS A 49 44.52 35.51 -5.12
N GLU A 50 43.37 34.96 -4.71
CA GLU A 50 42.56 34.04 -5.53
C GLU A 50 42.11 34.70 -6.83
N GLU A 51 41.75 35.98 -6.79
CA GLU A 51 41.41 36.80 -7.97
C GLU A 51 42.63 37.24 -8.81
N GLY A 52 43.84 36.83 -8.41
CA GLY A 52 45.09 37.07 -9.12
C GLY A 52 45.69 38.46 -8.90
N TYR A 53 45.29 39.18 -7.83
CA TYR A 53 45.87 40.48 -7.47
C TYR A 53 47.11 40.33 -6.59
N THR A 54 48.20 41.00 -6.97
CA THR A 54 49.27 41.35 -6.04
C THR A 54 48.70 42.35 -5.04
N SER A 55 48.67 41.99 -3.75
CA SER A 55 47.97 42.75 -2.71
C SER A 55 48.92 43.38 -1.70
N LEU A 56 48.80 44.69 -1.53
CA LEU A 56 49.60 45.50 -0.61
C LEU A 56 48.69 46.21 0.37
N PHE A 57 49.02 46.15 1.64
CA PHE A 57 48.27 46.82 2.69
C PHE A 57 49.08 47.99 3.22
N TYR A 58 48.40 49.07 3.60
CA TYR A 58 49.01 50.27 4.17
C TYR A 58 48.26 50.73 5.41
N ASP A 59 48.97 50.79 6.54
CA ASP A 59 48.46 51.25 7.83
C ASP A 59 49.40 52.21 8.58
N ASP A 60 50.18 53.01 7.81
CA ASP A 60 51.34 53.87 8.15
C ASP A 60 52.65 53.32 7.56
N LYS A 61 52.76 51.99 7.48
CA LYS A 61 53.82 51.31 6.72
C LYS A 61 53.20 50.33 5.73
N ALA A 62 53.88 50.10 4.62
CA ALA A 62 53.47 49.09 3.65
C ALA A 62 53.75 47.69 4.18
N PHE A 63 52.77 46.79 4.08
CA PHE A 63 52.91 45.39 4.47
C PHE A 63 52.13 44.45 3.53
N SER A 64 52.51 43.18 3.52
CA SER A 64 51.77 42.10 2.87
C SER A 64 51.90 40.80 3.68
N TYR A 65 51.07 39.81 3.38
CA TYR A 65 51.12 38.50 4.04
C TYR A 65 52.18 37.58 3.43
N GLU A 66 52.69 37.93 2.25
CA GLU A 66 53.83 37.28 1.61
C GLU A 66 54.93 38.31 1.30
N GLU A 67 56.17 37.83 1.16
CA GLU A 67 57.33 38.68 0.90
C GLU A 67 57.38 39.14 -0.58
N GLU A 68 57.04 38.24 -1.51
CA GLU A 68 57.13 38.46 -2.95
C GLU A 68 56.38 39.72 -3.43
N PRO A 69 55.14 40.02 -2.98
CA PRO A 69 54.45 41.27 -3.35
C PRO A 69 55.22 42.55 -3.00
N LEU A 70 55.95 42.57 -1.88
CA LEU A 70 56.72 43.73 -1.46
C LEU A 70 58.03 43.87 -2.23
N LEU A 71 58.71 42.74 -2.47
CA LEU A 71 59.90 42.70 -3.32
C LEU A 71 59.60 43.18 -4.74
N GLU A 72 58.49 42.70 -5.31
CA GLU A 72 58.04 43.08 -6.64
C GLU A 72 57.65 44.56 -6.70
N PHE A 73 56.87 45.05 -5.72
CA PHE A 73 56.34 46.41 -5.74
C PHE A 73 57.41 47.49 -5.57
N PHE A 74 58.30 47.32 -4.60
CA PHE A 74 59.40 48.25 -4.34
C PHE A 74 60.65 47.96 -5.18
N ASN A 75 60.59 46.95 -6.06
CA ASN A 75 61.70 46.51 -6.91
C ASN A 75 62.98 46.17 -6.11
N PHE A 76 62.82 45.39 -5.03
CA PHE A 76 63.93 44.87 -4.25
C PHE A 76 64.50 43.60 -4.91
N SER A 77 65.82 43.50 -5.02
CA SER A 77 66.50 42.30 -5.55
C SER A 77 66.74 41.27 -4.44
N SER A 78 66.31 40.02 -4.63
CA SER A 78 66.63 38.91 -3.73
C SER A 78 67.95 38.25 -4.15
N GLU A 79 69.01 38.33 -3.34
CA GLU A 79 70.18 37.47 -3.51
C GLU A 79 70.07 36.23 -2.62
N LYS A 80 69.96 35.05 -3.25
CA LYS A 80 70.38 33.78 -2.65
C LYS A 80 71.88 33.66 -2.87
N GLY A 81 72.67 33.65 -1.81
CA GLY A 81 74.12 33.51 -1.89
C GLY A 81 74.54 32.13 -2.41
N ASP A 82 75.40 32.14 -3.42
CA ASP A 82 76.42 31.12 -3.64
C ASP A 82 77.72 31.82 -4.10
N SER A 83 78.85 31.26 -3.68
CA SER A 83 80.20 31.82 -3.63
C SER A 83 80.86 32.28 -4.95
N ASN A 84 81.43 33.50 -4.97
CA ASN A 84 82.86 33.84 -5.25
C ASN A 84 83.03 35.27 -5.84
N GLU A 85 83.53 36.18 -4.98
CA GLU A 85 84.41 37.34 -5.26
C GLU A 85 83.98 38.50 -6.20
N PRO A 86 84.54 39.73 -6.04
CA PRO A 86 83.74 40.82 -5.48
C PRO A 86 83.73 42.10 -6.34
N THR A 87 82.57 42.72 -6.54
CA THR A 87 82.51 44.16 -6.90
C THR A 87 81.24 44.85 -6.38
N ARG A 88 81.43 45.63 -5.31
CA ARG A 88 80.64 46.77 -4.80
C ARG A 88 79.15 46.82 -5.21
N LYS A 89 78.28 46.21 -4.39
CA LYS A 89 76.86 46.62 -4.21
C LYS A 89 76.53 46.61 -2.72
N LYS A 90 75.74 47.59 -2.28
CA LYS A 90 75.47 47.89 -0.86
C LYS A 90 74.70 46.76 -0.18
N ASP A 91 75.25 46.26 0.92
CA ASP A 91 74.71 45.19 1.74
C ASP A 91 73.38 45.58 2.44
N PHE A 92 72.44 44.64 2.51
CA PHE A 92 71.24 44.73 3.36
C PHE A 92 71.19 43.55 4.33
N PHE A 93 71.09 43.86 5.63
CA PHE A 93 70.99 42.88 6.70
C PHE A 93 69.54 42.41 6.93
N ILE A 94 69.31 41.10 6.88
CA ILE A 94 68.12 40.43 7.43
C ILE A 94 68.36 40.18 8.92
N GLY A 95 67.74 40.96 9.80
CA GLY A 95 67.86 40.76 11.25
C GLY A 95 67.10 39.52 11.72
N LYS A 96 67.80 38.43 12.06
CA LYS A 96 67.25 37.36 12.91
C LYS A 96 67.16 37.88 14.35
N GLY A 97 65.95 37.94 14.92
CA GLY A 97 65.75 38.38 16.31
C GLY A 97 66.43 37.46 17.34
N PRO A 98 66.98 37.98 18.45
CA PRO A 98 67.56 37.16 19.51
C PRO A 98 66.49 36.65 20.48
N MET A 99 66.68 35.41 20.93
CA MET A 99 65.88 34.73 21.95
C MET A 99 66.21 35.20 23.38
N SER A 100 65.15 35.45 24.15
CA SER A 100 64.95 35.19 25.59
C SER A 100 65.69 35.99 26.69
N LYS A 101 64.87 36.35 27.69
CA LYS A 101 65.10 36.52 29.15
C LYS A 101 65.61 37.86 29.72
N SER A 102 64.75 38.38 30.61
CA SER A 102 65.06 38.88 31.98
C SER A 102 65.48 40.34 32.22
N ARG A 103 64.62 41.00 33.04
CA ARG A 103 64.87 41.93 34.17
C ARG A 103 65.52 43.32 33.96
N ASN A 104 64.75 44.31 34.46
CA ASN A 104 65.11 45.41 35.37
C ASN A 104 66.06 46.55 34.97
N ILE A 105 65.51 47.77 35.14
CA ILE A 105 66.02 48.92 35.90
C ILE A 105 67.00 49.91 35.20
N SER A 106 66.45 51.12 35.02
CA SER A 106 66.99 52.47 35.24
C SER A 106 68.12 53.09 34.40
N ASN A 107 67.82 54.34 34.01
CA ASN A 107 68.60 55.57 34.21
C ASN A 107 69.74 55.99 33.26
N ILE A 108 69.65 57.29 32.92
CA ILE A 108 70.70 58.29 32.68
C ILE A 108 71.18 58.51 31.23
N SER A 109 70.59 59.56 30.66
CA SER A 109 71.16 60.72 29.97
C SER A 109 72.54 60.68 29.29
N ASN A 110 72.53 61.39 28.15
CA ASN A 110 73.47 62.43 27.69
C ASN A 110 74.40 62.13 26.50
N THR A 111 74.26 63.06 25.55
CA THR A 111 75.28 63.75 24.73
C THR A 111 75.60 63.30 23.30
N SER A 112 75.52 64.34 22.46
CA SER A 112 76.32 64.66 21.27
C SER A 112 75.84 64.14 19.91
N THR A 113 75.23 65.08 19.17
CA THR A 113 75.33 65.16 17.71
C THR A 113 76.79 65.36 17.28
N PRO A 114 77.17 64.87 16.09
CA PRO A 114 77.45 65.85 15.03
C PRO A 114 76.90 65.45 13.65
N LYS A 115 76.90 66.47 12.80
CA LYS A 115 76.23 66.65 11.51
C LYS A 115 76.82 65.81 10.36
N SER A 116 75.89 65.50 9.44
CA SER A 116 76.00 65.51 7.97
C SER A 116 77.09 64.68 7.29
N THR A 117 76.66 63.55 6.72
CA THR A 117 76.97 63.20 5.33
C THR A 117 75.82 62.34 4.78
N GLU A 118 75.38 62.66 3.57
CA GLU A 118 74.33 61.98 2.80
C GLU A 118 74.48 60.44 2.86
N GLN A 119 73.47 59.75 3.39
CA GLN A 119 73.37 58.30 3.31
C GLN A 119 72.00 57.91 2.74
N SER A 120 72.05 57.15 1.65
CA SER A 120 70.92 56.53 0.96
C SER A 120 69.99 55.77 1.91
N HIS A 121 68.73 56.21 1.99
CA HIS A 121 67.67 55.52 2.71
C HIS A 121 67.41 54.15 2.09
N HIS A 122 67.78 53.12 2.82
CA HIS A 122 67.72 51.73 2.40
C HIS A 122 66.58 51.05 3.17
N ALA A 123 65.48 50.76 2.47
CA ALA A 123 64.29 50.12 3.03
C ALA A 123 64.55 48.62 3.30
N SER A 124 64.44 48.18 4.56
CA SER A 124 64.50 46.77 4.93
C SER A 124 63.09 46.20 5.15
N ILE A 125 62.85 44.96 4.71
CA ILE A 125 61.63 44.20 5.03
C ILE A 125 61.84 43.50 6.38
N ARG A 126 60.97 43.77 7.35
CA ARG A 126 60.90 43.03 8.62
C ARG A 126 59.75 42.05 8.63
N ILE A 127 59.97 40.91 9.27
CA ILE A 127 58.93 39.91 9.55
C ILE A 127 58.30 40.25 10.90
N GLU A 128 57.03 40.62 10.90
CA GLU A 128 56.22 40.76 12.11
C GLU A 128 55.43 39.47 12.33
N SER A 129 55.55 38.92 13.53
CA SER A 129 54.73 37.79 13.98
C SER A 129 53.81 38.27 15.11
N SER A 130 52.50 38.24 14.87
CA SER A 130 51.50 38.59 15.88
C SER A 130 50.53 37.41 15.99
N GLY A 131 50.65 36.64 17.08
CA GLY A 131 49.93 35.36 17.21
C GLY A 131 50.41 34.31 16.20
N ASN A 132 49.48 33.55 15.59
CA ASN A 132 49.78 32.52 14.59
C ASN A 132 50.03 33.06 13.16
N GLN A 133 50.03 34.39 12.96
CA GLN A 133 50.17 34.99 11.63
C GLN A 133 51.53 35.67 11.43
N ARG A 134 52.13 35.43 10.25
CA ARG A 134 53.33 36.11 9.77
C ARG A 134 52.95 37.16 8.73
N ARG A 135 53.54 38.36 8.83
CA ARG A 135 53.40 39.44 7.84
C ARG A 135 54.77 40.07 7.59
N PHE A 136 54.95 40.59 6.38
CA PHE A 136 56.18 41.27 5.95
C PHE A 136 55.87 42.76 5.86
N ARG A 137 56.72 43.62 6.44
CA ARG A 137 56.51 45.07 6.53
C ARG A 137 57.77 45.83 6.11
N VAL A 138 57.61 46.94 5.41
CA VAL A 138 58.73 47.82 5.01
C VAL A 138 58.97 48.88 6.09
N GLU A 139 60.22 48.98 6.59
CA GLU A 139 60.58 49.87 7.70
C GLU A 139 60.43 51.37 7.38
N GLN A 140 60.77 51.77 6.14
CA GLN A 140 60.65 53.14 5.64
C GLN A 140 59.90 53.14 4.30
N SER A 141 58.69 53.71 4.29
CA SER A 141 57.83 53.82 3.12
C SER A 141 57.64 55.28 2.67
N GLU A 142 58.66 56.12 2.86
CA GLU A 142 58.65 57.50 2.35
C GLU A 142 58.43 57.47 0.83
N GLY A 143 57.33 58.10 0.38
CA GLY A 143 56.95 58.07 -1.03
C GLY A 143 56.17 56.83 -1.49
N PHE A 144 55.58 56.03 -0.58
CA PHE A 144 54.68 54.91 -0.94
C PHE A 144 53.68 55.27 -2.05
N PHE A 145 53.06 56.43 -1.96
CA PHE A 145 52.12 56.94 -2.97
C PHE A 145 52.75 57.19 -4.34
N LYS A 146 54.01 57.66 -4.39
CA LYS A 146 54.78 57.81 -5.63
C LYS A 146 55.11 56.44 -6.22
N GLU A 147 55.40 55.45 -5.38
CA GLU A 147 55.71 54.09 -5.82
C GLU A 147 54.49 53.37 -6.39
N ILE A 148 53.29 53.58 -5.83
CA ILE A 148 52.02 53.08 -6.42
C ILE A 148 51.92 53.52 -7.88
N PHE A 149 52.19 54.80 -8.13
CA PHE A 149 52.13 55.38 -9.47
C PHE A 149 53.23 54.82 -10.38
N ALA A 150 54.49 54.81 -9.91
CA ALA A 150 55.62 54.28 -10.69
C ALA A 150 55.42 52.80 -11.04
N TYR A 151 54.94 51.99 -10.10
CA TYR A 151 54.62 50.58 -10.32
C TYR A 151 53.49 50.40 -11.34
N SER A 152 52.39 51.15 -11.20
CA SER A 152 51.25 51.06 -12.11
C SER A 152 51.61 51.40 -13.57
N LYS A 153 52.58 52.31 -13.76
CA LYS A 153 53.12 52.65 -15.08
C LYS A 153 54.07 51.60 -15.64
N ARG A 154 54.93 51.01 -14.78
CA ARG A 154 55.84 49.93 -15.19
C ARG A 154 55.10 48.64 -15.54
N ASN A 155 53.98 48.36 -14.85
CA ASN A 155 53.23 47.11 -14.95
C ASN A 155 51.73 47.33 -15.23
N PRO A 156 51.34 47.90 -16.38
CA PRO A 156 49.96 48.32 -16.63
C PRO A 156 48.94 47.15 -16.67
N HIS A 157 49.41 45.94 -16.99
CA HIS A 157 48.58 44.73 -17.11
C HIS A 157 48.55 43.86 -15.85
N LYS A 158 49.42 44.11 -14.86
CA LYS A 158 49.43 43.31 -13.62
C LYS A 158 48.33 43.79 -12.69
N LYS A 159 47.54 42.84 -12.18
CA LYS A 159 46.50 43.10 -11.19
C LYS A 159 47.15 43.52 -9.88
N LEU A 160 47.03 44.80 -9.50
CA LEU A 160 47.53 45.33 -8.23
C LEU A 160 46.36 45.81 -7.36
N ALA A 161 46.28 45.34 -6.12
CA ALA A 161 45.35 45.84 -5.12
C ALA A 161 46.11 46.51 -3.97
N VAL A 162 45.86 47.80 -3.76
CA VAL A 162 46.40 48.57 -2.63
C VAL A 162 45.29 48.82 -1.63
N VAL A 163 45.42 48.26 -0.44
CA VAL A 163 44.42 48.26 0.63
C VAL A 163 44.85 49.21 1.75
N PHE A 164 44.08 50.27 1.97
CA PHE A 164 44.26 51.20 3.08
C PHE A 164 43.38 50.78 4.25
N VAL A 165 44.00 50.53 5.40
CA VAL A 165 43.34 49.76 6.48
C VAL A 165 42.81 50.62 7.63
N THR A 166 43.33 51.83 7.83
CA THR A 166 42.83 52.73 8.89
C THR A 166 43.20 54.19 8.54
N PRO A 167 42.25 55.03 8.09
CA PRO A 167 42.56 56.39 7.65
C PRO A 167 42.89 57.37 8.79
N THR A 168 42.43 57.09 10.02
CA THR A 168 42.38 58.07 11.13
C THR A 168 43.74 58.47 11.71
N THR A 169 44.80 57.67 11.49
CA THR A 169 46.14 57.94 12.03
C THR A 169 47.10 58.60 11.04
N LEU A 170 46.71 58.72 9.76
CA LEU A 170 47.55 59.30 8.72
C LEU A 170 47.46 60.84 8.72
N LYS A 171 48.45 61.50 9.32
CA LYS A 171 48.59 62.95 9.27
C LYS A 171 49.57 63.34 8.17
N PHE A 172 49.08 64.05 7.15
CA PHE A 172 49.91 64.66 6.10
C PHE A 172 49.91 66.17 6.27
N ASP A 173 51.05 66.81 6.01
CA ASP A 173 51.12 68.27 5.86
C ASP A 173 50.51 68.73 4.52
N ASP A 174 50.30 70.04 4.36
CA ASP A 174 49.62 70.60 3.18
C ASP A 174 50.39 70.39 1.87
N ASP A 175 51.72 70.35 1.91
CA ASP A 175 52.53 70.11 0.72
C ASP A 175 52.48 68.63 0.30
N GLN A 176 52.56 67.71 1.27
CA GLN A 176 52.37 66.27 1.06
C GLN A 176 50.99 65.97 0.48
N ARG A 177 49.93 66.61 1.01
CA ARG A 177 48.56 66.46 0.48
C ARG A 177 48.45 66.93 -0.96
N ARG A 178 48.99 68.10 -1.28
CA ARG A 178 48.97 68.63 -2.65
C ARG A 178 49.66 67.67 -3.62
N VAL A 179 50.80 67.11 -3.22
CA VAL A 179 51.52 66.10 -4.00
C VAL A 179 50.70 64.82 -4.20
N ILE A 180 50.09 64.28 -3.14
CA ILE A 180 49.28 63.05 -3.22
C ILE A 180 48.03 63.26 -4.08
N LEU A 181 47.36 64.41 -3.95
CA LEU A 181 46.18 64.76 -4.77
C LEU A 181 46.51 64.81 -6.26
N ASN A 182 47.65 65.41 -6.62
CA ASN A 182 48.12 65.43 -8.00
C ASN A 182 48.39 64.01 -8.53
N LEU A 183 49.09 63.17 -7.76
CA LEU A 183 49.34 61.77 -8.12
C LEU A 183 48.04 60.97 -8.31
N TRP A 184 47.00 61.21 -7.50
CA TRP A 184 45.69 60.58 -7.64
C TRP A 184 44.91 61.04 -8.87
N ASN A 185 45.00 62.31 -9.23
CA ASN A 185 44.38 62.82 -10.46
C ASN A 185 45.07 62.25 -11.70
N ASP A 186 46.39 62.12 -11.67
CA ASP A 186 47.16 61.49 -12.73
C ASP A 186 46.80 60.00 -12.84
N LEU A 187 46.75 59.26 -11.73
CA LEU A 187 46.37 57.85 -11.71
C LEU A 187 44.94 57.62 -12.23
N LYS A 188 43.98 58.49 -11.89
CA LYS A 188 42.61 58.44 -12.45
C LYS A 188 42.62 58.61 -13.96
N THR A 189 43.41 59.56 -14.45
CA THR A 189 43.54 59.85 -15.88
C THR A 189 44.15 58.65 -16.61
N ASP A 190 45.22 58.07 -16.06
CA ASP A 190 45.89 56.90 -16.62
C ASP A 190 45.03 55.64 -16.53
N TYR A 191 44.29 55.43 -15.44
CA TYR A 191 43.34 54.32 -15.31
C TYR A 191 42.26 54.37 -16.41
N ARG A 192 41.70 55.56 -16.67
CA ARG A 192 40.69 55.76 -17.72
C ARG A 192 41.25 55.59 -19.14
N ARG A 193 42.46 56.07 -19.40
CA ARG A 193 43.09 56.03 -20.73
C ARG A 193 43.74 54.68 -21.06
N ASN A 194 44.47 54.11 -20.11
CA ASN A 194 45.36 52.97 -20.32
C ASN A 194 44.80 51.64 -19.77
N LYS A 195 43.59 51.65 -19.19
CA LYS A 195 42.92 50.46 -18.60
C LYS A 195 43.83 49.72 -17.60
N LEU A 196 44.47 50.47 -16.71
CA LEU A 196 45.35 49.90 -15.68
C LEU A 196 44.60 48.86 -14.83
N ALA A 197 45.21 47.71 -14.58
CA ALA A 197 44.66 46.66 -13.72
C ALA A 197 44.92 46.95 -12.23
N ILE A 198 44.64 48.17 -11.76
CA ILE A 198 44.89 48.60 -10.38
C ILE A 198 43.59 48.88 -9.61
N LYS A 199 43.59 48.52 -8.32
CA LYS A 199 42.51 48.73 -7.36
C LYS A 199 43.03 49.43 -6.12
N ILE A 200 42.37 50.52 -5.74
CA ILE A 200 42.59 51.20 -4.47
C ILE A 200 41.41 50.89 -3.55
N ILE A 201 41.63 50.06 -2.55
CA ILE A 201 40.59 49.60 -1.62
C ILE A 201 40.80 50.33 -0.29
N SER A 202 39.76 50.95 0.24
CA SER A 202 39.78 51.56 1.58
C SER A 202 38.81 50.83 2.49
N LEU A 203 39.29 50.44 3.67
CA LEU A 203 38.49 49.84 4.74
C LEU A 203 38.07 50.95 5.72
N TYR A 204 36.76 51.12 5.93
CA TYR A 204 36.19 52.19 6.76
C TYR A 204 35.45 51.66 8.00
N ASP A 205 35.44 52.50 9.03
CA ASP A 205 34.63 52.39 10.26
C ASP A 205 33.55 53.48 10.26
N PHE A 206 32.30 53.13 10.53
CA PHE A 206 31.17 54.06 10.50
C PHE A 206 31.23 55.15 11.58
N ASP A 207 31.81 54.89 12.77
CA ASP A 207 31.83 55.90 13.84
C ASP A 207 32.76 57.09 13.55
N SER A 208 33.71 56.91 12.61
CA SER A 208 34.52 58.01 12.10
C SER A 208 33.73 59.03 11.28
N ALA A 209 32.46 58.73 10.90
CA ALA A 209 31.57 59.68 10.24
C ALA A 209 30.72 60.54 11.21
N LYS A 210 30.45 60.06 12.44
CA LYS A 210 29.67 60.82 13.46
C LYS A 210 30.53 61.78 14.28
N LEU A 211 31.75 61.41 14.64
CA LEU A 211 32.76 62.35 15.16
C LEU A 211 33.13 63.43 14.11
N PHE A 212 32.89 63.15 12.83
CA PHE A 212 33.14 64.05 11.70
C PHE A 212 32.21 65.25 11.61
N THR A 213 31.05 65.23 12.29
CA THR A 213 30.13 66.39 12.30
C THR A 213 30.38 67.32 13.49
N GLN A 214 31.00 66.82 14.56
CA GLN A 214 31.30 67.62 15.76
C GLN A 214 32.76 68.09 15.83
N ALA A 215 33.69 67.46 15.11
CA ALA A 215 35.10 67.87 15.05
C ALA A 215 35.45 68.82 13.89
N PHE A 216 34.49 69.22 13.05
CA PHE A 216 34.72 69.99 11.81
C PHE A 216 33.91 71.30 11.73
N ASP A 217 33.85 72.03 12.85
CA ASP A 217 33.52 73.47 12.84
C ASP A 217 34.77 74.36 12.69
N SER A 218 35.96 73.77 12.52
CA SER A 218 37.17 74.51 12.14
C SER A 218 37.74 73.95 10.84
N ALA A 219 37.93 74.84 9.87
CA ALA A 219 38.49 74.60 8.56
C ALA A 219 39.90 73.99 8.63
N SER A 220 40.00 72.66 8.73
CA SER A 220 41.21 71.90 8.45
C SER A 220 40.88 70.40 8.32
N ASP A 221 40.93 69.91 7.07
CA ASP A 221 41.66 68.69 6.68
C ASP A 221 40.86 67.44 6.26
N GLU A 222 40.71 67.31 4.93
CA GLU A 222 40.16 66.17 4.21
C GLU A 222 41.06 64.92 4.33
N LEU A 223 40.49 63.80 4.78
CA LEU A 223 41.07 62.48 4.52
C LEU A 223 40.94 62.20 3.02
N LEU A 224 42.08 62.12 2.32
CA LEU A 224 42.26 61.97 0.86
C LEU A 224 41.38 60.90 0.17
N PHE A 225 40.85 59.95 0.95
CA PHE A 225 40.01 58.86 0.47
C PHE A 225 38.52 59.03 0.83
N LEU A 226 38.15 59.86 1.82
CA LEU A 226 36.77 60.02 2.30
C LEU A 226 35.98 61.09 1.53
N SER A 227 36.60 62.23 1.22
CA SER A 227 36.00 63.32 0.42
C SER A 227 35.36 62.82 -0.89
N PRO A 228 35.99 61.88 -1.64
CA PRO A 228 35.42 61.32 -2.87
C PRO A 228 34.14 60.46 -2.70
N PHE A 229 33.86 59.88 -1.54
CA PHE A 229 32.74 58.95 -1.28
C PHE A 229 31.68 59.49 -0.32
N LYS A 230 31.92 60.67 0.26
CA LYS A 230 31.05 61.33 1.25
C LYS A 230 29.58 61.42 0.82
N ASP A 231 29.33 61.71 -0.45
CA ASP A 231 27.97 61.84 -1.01
C ASP A 231 27.32 60.48 -1.33
N LEU A 232 28.12 59.46 -1.68
CA LEU A 232 27.63 58.09 -1.94
C LEU A 232 27.22 57.40 -0.64
N ILE A 233 28.06 57.53 0.40
CA ILE A 233 27.79 56.97 1.74
C ILE A 233 26.55 57.62 2.36
N LYS A 234 26.34 58.93 2.17
CA LYS A 234 25.13 59.62 2.65
C LYS A 234 23.83 59.14 2.00
N LYS A 235 23.87 58.67 0.75
CA LYS A 235 22.67 58.14 0.04
C LYS A 235 22.23 56.77 0.56
N ASP A 236 23.18 55.89 0.88
CA ASP A 236 22.92 54.56 1.46
C ASP A 236 22.23 54.64 2.84
N ILE A 237 22.45 55.72 3.59
CA ILE A 237 21.90 55.91 4.94
C ILE A 237 20.41 56.32 4.92
N GLY A 238 19.83 56.61 3.74
CA GLY A 238 18.55 57.31 3.61
C GLY A 238 17.35 56.56 3.02
N GLN A 239 17.46 55.38 2.40
CA GLN A 239 16.31 54.67 1.79
C GLN A 239 16.48 53.14 1.75
N ASP A 240 15.49 52.46 2.34
CA ASP A 240 14.92 51.12 2.07
C ASP A 240 15.76 49.82 2.11
N ASP A 241 15.09 48.81 2.69
CA ASP A 241 15.43 47.44 3.10
C ASP A 241 15.89 46.45 1.99
N ASP A 242 16.56 46.89 0.92
CA ASP A 242 17.05 45.96 -0.12
C ASP A 242 18.47 45.46 0.15
N ASN A 243 18.53 44.21 0.63
CA ASN A 243 19.72 43.46 1.05
C ASN A 243 20.64 43.02 -0.12
N THR A 244 20.77 43.84 -1.17
CA THR A 244 21.72 43.65 -2.27
C THR A 244 22.55 44.91 -2.43
N GLY A 245 23.70 44.96 -1.74
CA GLY A 245 24.61 46.11 -1.68
C GLY A 245 25.30 46.44 -3.01
N LYS A 246 24.56 47.00 -3.95
CA LYS A 246 25.10 47.65 -5.16
C LYS A 246 24.04 48.57 -5.81
N ILE A 247 23.96 49.84 -5.41
CA ILE A 247 23.24 50.89 -6.17
C ILE A 247 24.02 52.22 -5.98
N VAL A 248 24.31 53.12 -6.95
CA VAL A 248 23.68 53.54 -8.22
C VAL A 248 24.76 53.94 -9.24
N GLU A 249 24.63 53.46 -10.48
CA GLU A 249 25.20 54.08 -11.69
C GLU A 249 24.63 55.50 -11.84
N GLY A 250 25.36 56.49 -11.34
CA GLY A 250 24.91 57.88 -11.37
C GLY A 250 26.04 58.85 -11.08
N GLY A 251 26.93 59.02 -12.06
CA GLY A 251 27.71 60.27 -12.19
C GLY A 251 29.24 60.16 -12.23
N ARG A 252 29.90 59.11 -11.71
CA ARG A 252 31.38 58.99 -11.76
C ARG A 252 31.84 57.52 -11.87
N LYS A 253 32.25 57.08 -13.07
CA LYS A 253 32.65 55.68 -13.42
C LYS A 253 33.96 55.16 -12.75
N ASP A 254 34.37 55.70 -11.61
CA ASP A 254 35.66 55.38 -10.96
C ASP A 254 35.57 54.99 -9.48
N LYS A 255 34.35 54.82 -8.91
CA LYS A 255 34.13 54.69 -7.46
C LYS A 255 32.99 53.73 -7.07
N THR A 256 33.28 52.73 -6.23
CA THR A 256 32.28 51.79 -5.65
C THR A 256 32.30 51.84 -4.12
N VAL A 257 31.15 51.62 -3.49
CA VAL A 257 31.04 51.40 -2.04
C VAL A 257 30.34 50.05 -1.79
N PHE A 258 30.87 49.27 -0.86
CA PHE A 258 30.33 47.99 -0.44
C PHE A 258 30.07 47.95 1.07
N PHE A 259 28.92 47.43 1.45
CA PHE A 259 28.56 47.16 2.84
C PHE A 259 28.91 45.71 3.20
N LEU A 260 29.64 45.52 4.31
CA LEU A 260 29.91 44.23 4.91
C LEU A 260 29.08 44.10 6.19
N GLY A 261 27.93 43.42 6.09
CA GLY A 261 27.02 43.22 7.22
C GLY A 261 27.62 42.38 8.35
N ASP A 262 27.07 42.54 9.57
CA ASP A 262 27.52 41.87 10.79
C ASP A 262 27.57 40.33 10.62
N PRO A 263 28.72 39.67 10.89
CA PRO A 263 28.82 38.19 10.89
C PRO A 263 27.83 37.51 11.83
N PHE A 264 27.43 38.15 12.92
CA PHE A 264 26.63 37.54 13.97
C PHE A 264 25.12 37.77 13.82
N ARG A 265 24.63 38.65 12.94
CA ARG A 265 23.18 38.85 12.73
C ARG A 265 22.50 37.60 12.18
N ASP A 266 23.13 36.96 11.18
CA ASP A 266 22.64 35.69 10.62
C ASP A 266 22.83 34.54 11.61
N GLU A 267 23.90 34.55 12.40
CA GLU A 267 24.22 33.48 13.34
C GLU A 267 23.36 33.54 14.61
N ILE A 268 23.05 34.75 15.10
CA ILE A 268 22.08 35.02 16.17
C ILE A 268 20.66 34.80 15.64
N GLY A 269 20.33 35.23 14.42
CA GLY A 269 19.07 34.89 13.76
C GLY A 269 18.87 33.37 13.66
N ASN A 270 19.91 32.63 13.26
CA ASN A 270 19.92 31.17 13.25
C ASN A 270 19.88 30.57 14.67
N MET A 271 20.54 31.17 15.67
CA MET A 271 20.48 30.73 17.07
C MET A 271 19.09 30.92 17.68
N LEU A 272 18.44 32.06 17.43
CA LEU A 272 17.09 32.39 17.88
C LEU A 272 16.05 31.58 17.11
N ASN A 273 16.25 31.33 15.81
CA ASN A 273 15.45 30.39 15.01
C ASN A 273 15.60 28.94 15.48
N ARG A 274 16.81 28.50 15.85
CA ARG A 274 17.09 27.17 16.44
C ARG A 274 16.32 26.97 17.75
N ARG A 275 16.06 28.04 18.51
CA ARG A 275 15.31 28.01 19.79
C ARG A 275 13.86 28.51 19.69
N ARG A 276 13.29 28.62 18.48
CA ARG A 276 11.89 29.05 18.21
C ARG A 276 11.51 30.44 18.75
N LEU A 277 12.46 31.35 18.90
CA LEU A 277 12.20 32.68 19.46
C LEU A 277 11.74 33.70 18.40
N MET A 278 11.86 33.42 17.10
CA MET A 278 11.61 34.37 15.99
C MET A 278 10.15 34.44 15.47
N THR A 279 9.17 33.83 16.16
CA THR A 279 7.77 33.89 15.68
C THR A 279 7.16 35.27 15.89
N LYS A 280 6.33 35.71 14.93
CA LYS A 280 5.59 36.99 14.94
C LYS A 280 4.75 37.22 16.21
N GLU A 281 4.36 36.14 16.90
CA GLU A 281 3.50 36.19 18.09
C GLU A 281 4.28 36.19 19.42
N GLY A 282 5.54 35.75 19.45
CA GLY A 282 6.31 35.60 20.70
C GLY A 282 7.17 36.82 21.08
N LEU A 283 7.87 37.39 20.11
CA LEU A 283 8.87 38.46 20.36
C LEU A 283 8.30 39.81 20.84
N PRO A 284 7.18 40.34 20.29
CA PRO A 284 6.72 41.68 20.65
C PRO A 284 6.27 41.82 22.12
N HIS A 285 5.83 40.72 22.73
CA HIS A 285 5.42 40.69 24.14
C HIS A 285 6.60 40.52 25.10
N LEU A 286 7.70 39.91 24.65
CA LEU A 286 8.92 39.67 25.44
C LEU A 286 9.87 40.88 25.47
N PHE A 287 9.92 41.68 24.41
CA PHE A 287 10.85 42.81 24.28
C PHE A 287 10.08 44.11 24.05
N GLY A 288 9.37 44.59 25.07
CA GLY A 288 8.67 45.86 25.00
C GLY A 288 9.64 47.01 24.63
N LYS A 289 9.41 47.66 23.46
CA LYS A 289 10.08 48.89 23.00
C LYS A 289 11.62 48.87 22.95
N ILE A 290 12.28 47.72 22.81
CA ILE A 290 13.76 47.68 22.67
C ILE A 290 14.11 47.32 21.22
N GLU A 291 14.95 48.16 20.59
CA GLU A 291 15.47 47.91 19.24
C GLU A 291 16.47 46.74 19.22
N TRP A 292 16.36 45.88 18.19
CA TRP A 292 17.17 44.67 17.99
C TRP A 292 18.68 44.89 18.11
N ASP A 293 19.16 46.04 17.66
CA ASP A 293 20.57 46.40 17.66
C ASP A 293 21.13 46.46 19.10
N PHE A 294 20.29 46.80 20.08
CA PHE A 294 20.67 46.94 21.48
C PHE A 294 20.81 45.59 22.21
N ILE A 295 19.92 44.63 21.92
CA ILE A 295 19.94 43.28 22.49
C ILE A 295 21.18 42.51 21.99
N THR A 296 21.46 42.63 20.70
CA THR A 296 22.61 42.00 20.03
C THR A 296 23.94 42.48 20.63
N LEU A 297 24.04 43.78 20.91
CA LEU A 297 25.22 44.41 21.50
C LEU A 297 25.48 43.96 22.96
N ARG A 298 24.43 43.83 23.78
CA ARG A 298 24.54 43.42 25.20
C ARG A 298 24.93 41.95 25.36
N LEU A 299 24.37 41.07 24.52
CA LEU A 299 24.74 39.65 24.51
C LEU A 299 26.22 39.47 24.12
N TRP A 300 26.71 40.27 23.17
CA TRP A 300 28.11 40.29 22.76
C TRP A 300 29.05 40.78 23.89
N GLN A 301 28.71 41.87 24.58
CA GLN A 301 29.53 42.43 25.67
C GLN A 301 29.72 41.42 26.80
N GLY A 302 28.70 40.60 27.02
CA GLY A 302 28.75 39.50 27.95
C GLY A 302 29.67 38.35 27.54
N MET A 303 29.60 37.91 26.29
CA MET A 303 30.48 36.85 25.76
C MET A 303 31.97 37.25 25.85
N ALA A 304 32.28 38.53 25.62
CA ALA A 304 33.64 39.07 25.76
C ALA A 304 34.15 39.09 27.21
N SER A 305 33.26 39.02 28.21
CA SER A 305 33.59 38.95 29.63
C SER A 305 33.74 37.52 30.16
N GLY A 306 33.68 36.51 29.29
CA GLY A 306 33.82 35.09 29.66
C GLY A 306 32.58 34.49 30.34
N LYS A 307 31.47 35.23 30.39
CA LYS A 307 30.17 34.73 30.85
C LYS A 307 29.53 33.86 29.76
N SER A 308 28.86 32.77 30.16
CA SER A 308 28.19 31.87 29.22
C SER A 308 26.96 32.54 28.59
N ASN A 309 26.66 32.20 27.33
CA ASN A 309 25.58 32.81 26.53
C ASN A 309 24.21 32.83 27.22
N LEU A 310 23.92 31.88 28.12
CA LEU A 310 22.69 31.84 28.89
C LEU A 310 22.70 32.80 30.09
N SER A 311 23.78 32.88 30.86
CA SER A 311 23.84 33.71 32.07
C SER A 311 23.55 35.19 31.83
N LEU A 312 23.90 35.71 30.66
CA LEU A 312 23.66 37.09 30.26
C LEU A 312 22.22 37.37 29.82
N ILE A 313 21.56 36.37 29.23
CA ILE A 313 20.13 36.43 28.94
C ILE A 313 19.35 36.44 30.26
N CYS A 314 19.83 35.69 31.26
CA CYS A 314 19.22 35.57 32.59
C CYS A 314 19.39 36.84 33.44
N ASP A 315 20.61 37.39 33.51
CA ASP A 315 20.92 38.62 34.25
C ASP A 315 20.14 39.84 33.72
N TYR A 316 19.71 39.83 32.45
CA TYR A 316 19.08 40.98 31.79
C TYR A 316 17.55 40.88 31.69
N LEU A 317 16.97 39.68 31.67
CA LEU A 317 15.52 39.48 31.52
C LEU A 317 14.76 39.45 32.84
N ASP A 318 15.44 39.40 34.00
CA ASP A 318 14.83 39.39 35.35
C ASP A 318 13.66 38.38 35.47
N CYS A 319 13.86 37.18 34.93
CA CYS A 319 12.83 36.15 34.79
C CYS A 319 13.02 35.01 35.79
N ASP A 320 12.25 35.03 36.89
CA ASP A 320 12.22 33.98 37.92
C ASP A 320 11.79 32.58 37.43
N ASN A 321 11.27 32.45 36.19
CA ASN A 321 10.77 31.18 35.61
C ASN A 321 11.72 30.54 34.58
N LEU A 322 13.01 30.86 34.63
CA LEU A 322 14.00 30.39 33.66
C LEU A 322 14.13 28.86 33.60
N ASP A 323 14.14 28.18 34.76
CA ASP A 323 14.27 26.72 34.81
C ASP A 323 13.03 26.03 34.20
N GLU A 324 11.83 26.56 34.46
CA GLU A 324 10.58 26.07 33.86
C GLU A 324 10.51 26.36 32.34
N MET A 325 11.13 27.45 31.86
CA MET A 325 11.23 27.78 30.43
C MET A 325 12.29 26.95 29.70
N ILE A 326 13.43 26.65 30.34
CA ILE A 326 14.48 25.78 29.79
C ILE A 326 13.99 24.33 29.73
N GLU A 327 13.26 23.85 30.74
CA GLU A 327 12.60 22.53 30.70
C GLU A 327 11.55 22.43 29.58
N ARG A 328 10.88 23.54 29.22
CA ARG A 328 9.95 23.60 28.08
C ARG A 328 10.65 23.77 26.71
N MET A 329 11.93 24.15 26.67
CA MET A 329 12.71 24.38 25.45
C MET A 329 13.68 23.23 25.19
N ASP A 330 13.20 22.20 24.48
CA ASP A 330 13.94 20.99 24.14
C ASP A 330 15.34 21.29 23.53
N THR A 331 16.39 21.04 24.32
CA THR A 331 17.79 21.40 24.00
C THR A 331 18.48 20.45 23.02
N VAL A 332 17.81 19.38 22.62
CA VAL A 332 18.37 18.34 21.73
C VAL A 332 18.18 18.77 20.27
N LYS A 333 19.28 18.88 19.50
CA LYS A 333 19.20 19.23 18.06
C LYS A 333 18.33 18.22 17.32
N ALA A 334 17.58 18.67 16.30
CA ALA A 334 16.74 17.77 15.52
C ALA A 334 17.55 16.65 14.83
N ILE A 335 18.83 16.92 14.48
CA ILE A 335 19.74 15.91 13.94
C ILE A 335 20.10 14.82 14.97
N ASP A 336 20.23 15.17 16.25
CA ASP A 336 20.53 14.20 17.31
C ASP A 336 19.32 13.30 17.58
N LYS A 337 18.11 13.87 17.51
CA LYS A 337 16.86 13.11 17.54
C LYS A 337 16.76 12.15 16.35
N LEU A 338 17.07 12.60 15.14
CA LEU A 338 17.13 11.72 13.96
C LEU A 338 18.18 10.61 14.12
N ASN A 339 19.34 10.91 14.71
CA ASN A 339 20.39 9.92 14.98
C ASN A 339 19.99 8.92 16.06
N SER A 340 19.12 9.30 16.99
CA SER A 340 18.59 8.41 18.03
C SER A 340 17.49 7.45 17.54
N LEU A 341 16.87 7.72 16.38
CA LEU A 341 15.89 6.83 15.78
C LEU A 341 16.58 5.57 15.25
N GLU A 342 16.01 4.42 15.60
CA GLU A 342 16.54 3.11 15.23
C GLU A 342 15.96 2.63 13.90
N GLY A 343 16.76 1.89 13.12
CA GLY A 343 16.29 1.23 11.89
C GLY A 343 16.09 2.14 10.68
N ILE A 344 16.59 3.38 10.74
CA ILE A 344 16.54 4.36 9.63
C ILE A 344 17.93 4.67 9.06
N ASP A 345 18.89 3.75 9.19
CA ASP A 345 20.30 4.01 8.85
C ASP A 345 20.49 4.32 7.36
N ASN A 346 19.81 3.57 6.47
CA ASN A 346 19.80 3.83 5.02
C ASN A 346 19.23 5.21 4.69
N ILE A 347 18.17 5.60 5.39
CA ILE A 347 17.48 6.88 5.23
C ILE A 347 18.38 8.04 5.72
N ARG A 348 19.09 7.86 6.83
CA ARG A 348 19.98 8.87 7.41
C ARG A 348 21.10 9.27 6.44
N GLU A 349 21.73 8.29 5.80
CA GLU A 349 22.79 8.55 4.81
C GLU A 349 22.24 9.31 3.59
N GLN A 350 21.09 8.88 3.06
CA GLN A 350 20.44 9.56 1.94
C GLN A 350 20.03 11.00 2.29
N PHE A 351 19.46 11.23 3.47
CA PHE A 351 19.09 12.58 3.91
C PHE A 351 20.32 13.47 4.09
N ALA A 352 21.45 12.92 4.55
CA ALA A 352 22.70 13.67 4.66
C ALA A 352 23.19 14.13 3.27
N LEU A 353 23.16 13.25 2.27
CA LEU A 353 23.49 13.58 0.87
C LEU A 353 22.52 14.59 0.29
N TYR A 354 21.21 14.41 0.51
CA TYR A 354 20.18 15.31 0.05
C TYR A 354 20.37 16.72 0.60
N ARG A 355 20.60 16.82 1.92
CA ARG A 355 20.85 18.07 2.63
C ARG A 355 22.08 18.80 2.10
N GLN A 356 23.16 18.07 1.81
CA GLN A 356 24.35 18.64 1.19
C GLN A 356 24.06 19.17 -0.22
N ALA A 357 23.30 18.44 -1.03
CA ALA A 357 22.91 18.87 -2.37
C ALA A 357 22.02 20.13 -2.34
N LEU A 358 21.05 20.17 -1.42
CA LEU A 358 20.19 21.33 -1.20
C LEU A 358 20.99 22.56 -0.75
N ALA A 359 21.92 22.39 0.19
CA ALA A 359 22.80 23.46 0.66
C ALA A 359 23.73 23.96 -0.45
N ALA A 360 24.31 23.06 -1.24
CA ALA A 360 25.17 23.41 -2.38
C ALA A 360 24.41 24.17 -3.45
N HIS A 361 23.14 23.81 -3.70
CA HIS A 361 22.28 24.55 -4.61
C HIS A 361 22.02 25.98 -4.14
N ARG A 362 21.63 26.17 -2.88
CA ARG A 362 21.38 27.51 -2.32
C ARG A 362 22.61 28.42 -2.33
N ARG A 363 23.81 27.85 -2.27
CA ARG A 363 25.08 28.60 -2.37
C ARG A 363 25.43 29.03 -3.80
N ARG A 364 24.93 28.33 -4.81
CA ARG A 364 25.20 28.62 -6.23
C ARG A 364 24.08 29.48 -6.79
N SER A 365 24.14 30.78 -6.50
CA SER A 365 23.28 31.77 -7.13
C SER A 365 23.51 31.78 -8.64
N GLY A 366 22.68 31.06 -9.42
CA GLY A 366 22.56 31.29 -10.86
C GLY A 366 22.74 30.12 -11.83
N SER A 367 22.90 28.85 -11.43
CA SER A 367 22.85 27.76 -12.42
C SER A 367 22.25 26.45 -11.90
N GLY A 368 21.01 26.19 -12.35
CA GLY A 368 20.28 24.91 -12.24
C GLY A 368 19.38 24.81 -11.02
N ARG A 369 18.05 24.94 -11.18
CA ARG A 369 17.00 24.72 -10.15
C ARG A 369 17.15 23.30 -9.55
N PHE A 370 17.80 23.16 -8.39
CA PHE A 370 17.65 21.94 -7.59
C PHE A 370 16.23 21.97 -7.07
N ARG A 371 15.50 20.90 -7.33
CA ARG A 371 14.08 20.83 -7.00
C ARG A 371 13.97 20.12 -5.65
N PRO A 372 13.59 20.83 -4.58
CA PRO A 372 13.75 20.34 -3.23
C PRO A 372 12.74 19.26 -2.86
N HIS A 373 11.75 18.95 -3.70
CA HIS A 373 10.63 18.08 -3.35
C HIS A 373 11.04 16.60 -3.23
N MET A 374 10.32 15.87 -2.36
CA MET A 374 10.66 14.50 -1.98
C MET A 374 9.47 13.54 -2.10
N ALA A 375 9.77 12.28 -2.35
CA ALA A 375 8.84 11.16 -2.24
C ALA A 375 9.34 10.21 -1.14
N LEU A 376 8.58 10.05 -0.06
CA LEU A 376 8.85 9.07 1.00
C LEU A 376 7.95 7.85 0.80
N MET A 377 8.56 6.73 0.43
CA MET A 377 7.89 5.52 -0.01
C MET A 377 8.08 4.40 1.01
N GLY A 378 7.06 3.58 1.23
CA GLY A 378 7.18 2.35 2.04
C GLY A 378 5.95 2.08 2.90
N SER A 379 5.95 0.96 3.61
CA SER A 379 4.82 0.50 4.42
C SER A 379 4.39 1.52 5.51
N PRO A 380 3.15 1.46 6.02
CA PRO A 380 2.70 2.29 7.13
C PRO A 380 3.55 2.06 8.39
N GLY A 381 3.67 3.10 9.22
CA GLY A 381 4.41 3.04 10.49
C GLY A 381 5.92 2.81 10.39
N THR A 382 6.53 2.96 9.20
CA THR A 382 8.00 2.97 9.04
C THR A 382 8.65 4.30 9.47
N GLY A 383 7.86 5.29 9.89
CA GLY A 383 8.37 6.57 10.42
C GLY A 383 8.47 7.72 9.41
N LYS A 384 7.88 7.59 8.21
CA LYS A 384 7.90 8.63 7.16
C LYS A 384 7.56 10.03 7.65
N SER A 385 6.42 10.20 8.33
CA SER A 385 5.94 11.49 8.85
C SER A 385 6.81 12.03 9.99
N THR A 386 7.28 11.13 10.87
CA THR A 386 8.20 11.48 11.98
C THR A 386 9.53 12.00 11.44
N VAL A 387 10.13 11.29 10.48
CA VAL A 387 11.39 11.69 9.84
C VAL A 387 11.20 12.96 9.01
N ALA A 388 10.10 13.10 8.27
CA ALA A 388 9.81 14.33 7.53
C ALA A 388 9.71 15.56 8.44
N ARG A 389 9.02 15.43 9.57
CA ARG A 389 8.92 16.50 10.58
C ARG A 389 10.30 16.88 11.13
N LEU A 390 11.08 15.89 11.55
CA LEU A 390 12.45 16.12 12.05
C LEU A 390 13.33 16.75 10.97
N PHE A 391 13.18 16.33 9.71
CA PHE A 391 13.92 16.90 8.61
C PHE A 391 13.57 18.37 8.37
N GLY A 392 12.31 18.77 8.54
CA GLY A 392 11.89 20.18 8.51
C GLY A 392 12.55 21.02 9.61
N ASP A 393 12.61 20.46 10.83
CA ASP A 393 13.35 21.09 11.93
C ASP A 393 14.85 21.18 11.62
N ILE A 394 15.49 20.14 11.08
CA ILE A 394 16.90 20.15 10.66
C ILE A 394 17.15 21.21 9.58
N LEU A 395 16.32 21.27 8.55
CA LEU A 395 16.46 22.26 7.48
C LEU A 395 16.29 23.69 8.01
N ARG A 396 15.40 23.92 8.99
CA ARG A 396 15.33 25.22 9.69
C ARG A 396 16.62 25.50 10.46
N GLU A 397 17.09 24.55 11.26
CA GLU A 397 18.31 24.70 12.08
C GLU A 397 19.57 25.00 11.23
N ASP A 398 19.59 24.49 9.99
CA ASP A 398 20.63 24.69 8.99
C ASP A 398 20.42 25.96 8.12
N GLY A 399 19.33 26.71 8.31
CA GLY A 399 18.99 27.91 7.54
C GLY A 399 18.50 27.64 6.11
N LEU A 400 18.15 26.39 5.81
CA LEU A 400 17.63 25.93 4.51
C LEU A 400 16.11 26.03 4.40
N LEU A 401 15.38 26.22 5.50
CA LEU A 401 13.96 26.60 5.50
C LEU A 401 13.73 27.79 6.44
N PRO A 402 12.91 28.79 6.07
CA PRO A 402 12.62 29.94 6.93
C PRO A 402 11.92 29.57 8.25
N LYS A 403 10.97 28.63 8.22
CA LYS A 403 10.14 28.27 9.38
C LYS A 403 10.21 26.78 9.73
N GLY A 404 10.42 25.90 8.75
CA GLY A 404 10.52 24.45 8.94
C GLY A 404 9.31 23.77 9.58
N HIS A 405 8.17 24.48 9.70
CA HIS A 405 6.96 23.94 10.29
C HIS A 405 6.36 22.85 9.39
N PHE A 406 5.75 21.85 10.00
CA PHE A 406 5.28 20.65 9.32
C PHE A 406 3.75 20.70 9.17
N VAL A 407 3.27 20.79 7.93
CA VAL A 407 1.84 20.75 7.58
C VAL A 407 1.54 19.40 6.96
N LYS A 408 0.91 18.52 7.73
CA LYS A 408 0.42 17.22 7.25
C LYS A 408 -1.01 17.37 6.74
N VAL A 409 -1.30 16.81 5.57
CA VAL A 409 -2.64 16.72 4.98
C VAL A 409 -2.88 15.36 4.34
N SER A 410 -4.13 14.92 4.26
CA SER A 410 -4.56 13.81 3.39
C SER A 410 -5.10 14.32 2.03
N CYS A 411 -5.36 13.41 1.09
CA CYS A 411 -5.97 13.76 -0.21
C CYS A 411 -7.35 14.42 -0.05
N ASP A 412 -8.16 13.99 0.92
CA ASP A 412 -9.50 14.54 1.18
C ASP A 412 -9.46 16.00 1.64
N GLU A 413 -8.33 16.45 2.22
CA GLU A 413 -8.11 17.84 2.59
C GLU A 413 -7.71 18.72 1.39
N LEU A 414 -7.28 18.13 0.27
CA LEU A 414 -6.91 18.84 -0.95
C LEU A 414 -8.06 18.89 -1.94
N ILE A 415 -8.83 17.80 -2.04
CA ILE A 415 -9.91 17.62 -3.01
C ILE A 415 -11.22 18.19 -2.45
N GLY A 416 -11.92 19.01 -3.24
CA GLY A 416 -13.23 19.56 -2.91
C GLY A 416 -14.36 18.54 -3.08
N GLN A 417 -15.47 18.73 -2.36
CA GLN A 417 -16.67 17.88 -2.54
C GLN A 417 -17.53 18.37 -3.71
N TYR A 418 -17.40 19.66 -4.07
CA TYR A 418 -18.12 20.30 -5.17
C TYR A 418 -17.15 20.81 -6.26
N ILE A 419 -17.66 20.90 -7.49
CA ILE A 419 -16.91 21.40 -8.66
C ILE A 419 -16.39 22.81 -8.38
N GLY A 420 -15.09 23.03 -8.61
CA GLY A 420 -14.42 24.33 -8.42
C GLY A 420 -13.85 24.59 -7.02
N GLU A 421 -14.11 23.73 -6.03
CA GLU A 421 -13.57 23.89 -4.68
C GLU A 421 -12.15 23.38 -4.49
N THR A 422 -11.70 22.42 -5.31
CA THR A 422 -10.39 21.77 -5.17
C THR A 422 -9.24 22.78 -5.24
N ARG A 423 -9.25 23.68 -6.23
CA ARG A 423 -8.19 24.69 -6.41
C ARG A 423 -8.03 25.62 -5.19
N PRO A 424 -9.07 26.32 -4.69
CA PRO A 424 -8.92 27.18 -3.52
C PRO A 424 -8.54 26.40 -2.25
N LYS A 425 -9.08 25.20 -2.05
CA LYS A 425 -8.76 24.34 -0.90
C LYS A 425 -7.29 23.91 -0.91
N THR A 426 -6.80 23.41 -2.05
CA THR A 426 -5.39 23.05 -2.25
C THR A 426 -4.47 24.27 -2.06
N ARG A 427 -4.83 25.44 -2.61
CA ARG A 427 -4.04 26.68 -2.45
C ARG A 427 -3.95 27.12 -0.99
N ALA A 428 -5.03 27.03 -0.23
CA ALA A 428 -5.02 27.39 1.20
C ALA A 428 -4.04 26.52 2.00
N VAL A 429 -3.98 25.22 1.70
CA VAL A 429 -3.02 24.28 2.28
C VAL A 429 -1.58 24.63 1.88
N CYS A 430 -1.34 24.93 0.59
CA CYS A 430 -0.02 25.36 0.12
C CYS A 430 0.47 26.63 0.84
N GLU A 431 -0.37 27.65 0.96
CA GLU A 431 -0.02 28.88 1.69
C GLU A 431 0.26 28.62 3.17
N LYS A 432 -0.49 27.71 3.80
CA LYS A 432 -0.23 27.29 5.20
C LYS A 432 1.16 26.65 5.33
N ALA A 433 1.64 25.93 4.32
CA ALA A 433 2.94 25.27 4.33
C ALA A 433 4.13 26.17 3.94
N ARG A 434 3.88 27.41 3.51
CA ARG A 434 4.91 28.32 3.00
C ARG A 434 6.01 28.63 4.01
N GLY A 435 7.27 28.38 3.61
CA GLY A 435 8.46 28.48 4.45
C GLY A 435 8.78 27.21 5.26
N GLY A 436 8.00 26.14 5.08
CA GLY A 436 8.08 24.89 5.82
C GLY A 436 7.90 23.66 4.92
N ILE A 437 7.26 22.61 5.46
CA ILE A 437 7.01 21.35 4.77
C ILE A 437 5.50 21.17 4.55
N LEU A 438 5.10 20.96 3.30
CA LEU A 438 3.83 20.38 2.93
C LEU A 438 3.99 18.86 2.78
N PHE A 439 3.43 18.09 3.71
CA PHE A 439 3.46 16.63 3.67
C PHE A 439 2.08 16.10 3.29
N ILE A 440 2.00 15.41 2.15
CA ILE A 440 0.77 14.80 1.65
C ILE A 440 0.86 13.30 1.93
N ASP A 441 0.10 12.82 2.91
CA ASP A 441 0.02 11.40 3.25
C ASP A 441 -0.91 10.68 2.28
N GLU A 442 -0.57 9.43 1.95
CA GLU A 442 -1.30 8.60 0.97
C GLU A 442 -1.55 9.31 -0.37
N ALA A 443 -0.55 10.02 -0.88
CA ALA A 443 -0.69 10.94 -2.01
C ALA A 443 -1.18 10.28 -3.31
N TYR A 444 -1.08 8.96 -3.44
CA TYR A 444 -1.62 8.19 -4.57
C TYR A 444 -3.15 8.34 -4.72
N GLY A 445 -3.87 8.72 -3.65
CA GLY A 445 -5.29 9.07 -3.73
C GLY A 445 -5.60 10.21 -4.70
N LEU A 446 -4.61 11.03 -5.07
CA LEU A 446 -4.74 12.05 -6.12
C LEU A 446 -4.97 11.45 -7.53
N MET A 447 -4.66 10.17 -7.75
CA MET A 447 -4.91 9.47 -9.03
C MET A 447 -6.31 8.87 -9.13
N SER A 448 -7.00 8.61 -8.02
CA SER A 448 -8.22 7.81 -7.95
C SER A 448 -9.49 8.49 -8.50
N GLY A 449 -9.36 9.58 -9.25
CA GLY A 449 -10.46 10.30 -9.90
C GLY A 449 -11.10 9.60 -11.11
N LYS A 450 -10.74 8.36 -11.43
CA LYS A 450 -11.40 7.56 -12.48
C LYS A 450 -12.55 6.75 -11.90
N ASN A 451 -13.70 7.38 -11.66
CA ASN A 451 -14.93 6.63 -11.47
C ASN A 451 -15.39 6.03 -12.80
N SER A 452 -16.04 4.87 -12.76
CA SER A 452 -16.51 4.07 -13.90
C SER A 452 -17.53 4.76 -14.83
N HIS A 453 -17.84 6.04 -14.60
CA HIS A 453 -18.73 6.88 -15.40
C HIS A 453 -18.05 8.23 -15.74
N GLY A 454 -16.99 8.17 -16.55
CA GLY A 454 -16.68 9.17 -17.60
C GLY A 454 -16.52 10.67 -17.30
N ASP A 455 -16.72 11.21 -16.09
CA ASP A 455 -16.70 12.67 -15.90
C ASP A 455 -16.07 13.19 -14.59
N VAL A 456 -15.26 14.24 -14.78
CA VAL A 456 -14.58 15.19 -13.86
C VAL A 456 -13.45 14.65 -12.96
N ASN A 457 -12.23 15.08 -13.30
CA ASN A 457 -10.94 14.63 -12.77
C ASN A 457 -10.47 15.53 -11.60
N TYR A 458 -11.14 15.48 -10.44
CA TYR A 458 -10.85 16.40 -9.32
C TYR A 458 -9.39 16.34 -8.81
N GLY A 459 -8.76 15.17 -8.85
CA GLY A 459 -7.36 15.01 -8.45
C GLY A 459 -6.36 15.75 -9.37
N ALA A 460 -6.71 15.92 -10.66
CA ALA A 460 -5.85 16.61 -11.62
C ALA A 460 -5.72 18.11 -11.30
N GLU A 461 -6.79 18.76 -10.83
CA GLU A 461 -6.74 20.17 -10.43
C GLU A 461 -5.84 20.40 -9.21
N ALA A 462 -5.90 19.51 -8.21
CA ALA A 462 -5.02 19.58 -7.05
C ALA A 462 -3.55 19.41 -7.46
N ILE A 463 -3.27 18.43 -8.33
CA ILE A 463 -1.96 18.18 -8.94
C ILE A 463 -1.42 19.44 -9.63
N GLU A 464 -2.22 20.14 -10.44
CA GLU A 464 -1.81 21.38 -11.10
C GLU A 464 -1.41 22.48 -10.10
N VAL A 465 -2.21 22.70 -9.06
CA VAL A 465 -1.91 23.70 -8.02
C VAL A 465 -0.64 23.35 -7.25
N LEU A 466 -0.41 22.07 -6.96
CA LEU A 466 0.80 21.59 -6.31
C LEU A 466 2.03 21.81 -7.20
N ILE A 467 1.95 21.52 -8.50
CA ILE A 467 3.04 21.80 -9.45
C ILE A 467 3.36 23.29 -9.46
N GLN A 468 2.36 24.16 -9.53
CA GLN A 468 2.56 25.60 -9.51
C GLN A 468 3.25 26.04 -8.21
N PHE A 469 2.79 25.57 -7.06
CA PHE A 469 3.41 25.87 -5.77
C PHE A 469 4.88 25.42 -5.71
N MET A 470 5.19 24.24 -6.23
CA MET A 470 6.56 23.71 -6.34
C MET A 470 7.46 24.51 -7.29
N GLU A 471 6.89 25.22 -8.28
CA GLU A 471 7.65 26.08 -9.18
C GLU A 471 7.94 27.45 -8.55
N ASP A 472 6.94 28.02 -7.89
CA ASP A 472 6.96 29.41 -7.44
C ASP A 472 7.65 29.58 -6.08
N ASN A 473 7.90 28.51 -5.33
CA ASN A 473 8.44 28.57 -3.96
C ASN A 473 9.69 27.70 -3.80
N ASP A 474 10.85 28.35 -3.66
CA ASP A 474 12.15 27.74 -3.33
C ASP A 474 12.43 27.69 -1.82
N ASP A 475 11.54 28.29 -1.04
CA ASP A 475 11.56 28.40 0.41
C ASP A 475 10.74 27.31 1.13
N SER A 476 10.09 26.44 0.36
CA SER A 476 9.12 25.45 0.83
C SER A 476 9.41 24.07 0.26
N LEU A 477 9.12 23.04 1.04
CA LEU A 477 9.34 21.64 0.67
C LEU A 477 8.00 20.92 0.53
N VAL A 478 7.81 20.19 -0.57
CA VAL A 478 6.64 19.32 -0.77
C VAL A 478 7.10 17.88 -0.68
N ILE A 479 6.45 17.10 0.18
CA ILE A 479 6.75 15.69 0.41
C ILE A 479 5.50 14.88 0.10
N LEU A 480 5.62 13.97 -0.86
CA LEU A 480 4.60 12.96 -1.15
C LEU A 480 4.93 11.71 -0.36
N ALA A 481 3.96 11.14 0.37
CA ALA A 481 4.16 9.91 1.11
C ALA A 481 3.10 8.86 0.75
N GLY A 482 3.51 7.60 0.74
CA GLY A 482 2.62 6.48 0.45
C GLY A 482 3.39 5.17 0.25
N TYR A 483 2.69 4.17 -0.25
CA TYR A 483 3.28 2.90 -0.65
C TYR A 483 4.16 3.08 -1.90
N THR A 484 5.17 2.21 -2.04
CA THR A 484 6.23 2.38 -3.04
C THR A 484 5.71 2.34 -4.48
N ASP A 485 4.88 1.35 -4.81
CA ASP A 485 4.39 1.17 -6.17
C ASP A 485 3.45 2.33 -6.54
N GLU A 486 2.56 2.69 -5.63
CA GLU A 486 1.50 3.67 -5.82
C GLU A 486 2.03 5.11 -5.93
N ILE A 487 3.08 5.47 -5.17
CA ILE A 487 3.76 6.75 -5.31
C ILE A 487 4.59 6.80 -6.60
N THR A 488 5.18 5.68 -6.99
CA THR A 488 5.91 5.56 -8.26
C THR A 488 4.96 5.77 -9.43
N ASP A 489 3.78 5.16 -9.39
CA ASP A 489 2.71 5.31 -10.38
C ASP A 489 2.18 6.75 -10.41
N LEU A 490 1.95 7.38 -9.25
CA LEU A 490 1.56 8.79 -9.16
C LEU A 490 2.56 9.72 -9.86
N ILE A 491 3.84 9.52 -9.61
CA ILE A 491 4.89 10.39 -10.15
C ILE A 491 5.08 10.15 -11.66
N ASN A 492 4.95 8.90 -12.11
CA ASN A 492 5.15 8.54 -13.52
C ASN A 492 3.93 8.80 -14.40
N GLU A 493 2.74 8.49 -13.90
CA GLU A 493 1.49 8.48 -14.67
C GLU A 493 0.54 9.64 -14.31
N GLY A 494 0.62 10.19 -13.10
CA GLY A 494 -0.31 11.22 -12.63
C GLY A 494 -0.25 12.52 -13.42
N ASN A 495 0.94 13.04 -13.72
CA ASN A 495 1.14 14.17 -14.64
C ASN A 495 2.62 14.24 -15.09
N LYS A 496 2.88 14.50 -16.39
CA LYS A 496 4.25 14.66 -16.92
C LYS A 496 5.07 15.75 -16.20
N GLY A 497 4.41 16.73 -15.57
CA GLY A 497 5.02 17.78 -14.77
C GLY A 497 5.56 17.33 -13.40
N PHE A 498 4.94 16.31 -12.78
CA PHE A 498 5.32 15.78 -11.44
C PHE A 498 6.72 15.21 -11.46
N ARG A 499 7.00 14.23 -12.33
CA ARG A 499 8.34 13.62 -12.45
C ARG A 499 9.47 14.62 -12.62
N ARG A 500 9.21 15.74 -13.31
CA ARG A 500 10.22 16.78 -13.49
C ARG A 500 10.56 17.46 -12.15
N ARG A 501 9.62 17.60 -11.21
CA ARG A 501 9.77 18.30 -9.91
C ARG A 501 10.48 17.50 -8.82
N PHE A 502 10.65 16.20 -8.98
CA PHE A 502 11.42 15.36 -8.06
C PHE A 502 12.79 15.06 -8.67
N ASN A 503 13.85 15.24 -7.90
CA ASN A 503 15.18 14.77 -8.28
C ASN A 503 15.32 13.28 -7.92
N GLU A 504 16.23 12.55 -8.57
CA GLU A 504 16.47 11.14 -8.26
C GLU A 504 16.92 10.94 -6.79
N LEU A 505 17.62 11.91 -6.21
CA LEU A 505 18.01 11.90 -4.80
C LEU A 505 16.83 12.07 -3.83
N GLY A 506 15.67 12.53 -4.30
CA GLY A 506 14.50 12.86 -3.50
C GLY A 506 13.56 11.70 -3.28
N PHE A 507 13.90 10.50 -3.75
CA PHE A 507 13.14 9.27 -3.55
C PHE A 507 13.74 8.49 -2.39
N PHE A 508 12.99 8.37 -1.29
CA PHE A 508 13.41 7.72 -0.07
C PHE A 508 12.57 6.48 0.19
N GLU A 509 13.19 5.31 0.16
CA GLU A 509 12.52 4.03 0.42
C GLU A 509 12.70 3.61 1.89
N PHE A 510 11.61 3.72 2.64
CA PHE A 510 11.49 3.27 4.02
C PHE A 510 11.14 1.78 4.05
N LYS A 511 12.14 0.96 4.35
CA LYS A 511 11.98 -0.48 4.51
C LYS A 511 11.27 -0.81 5.82
N ASP A 512 10.61 -1.96 5.87
CA ASP A 512 10.07 -2.50 7.11
C ASP A 512 11.20 -2.68 8.15
N TYR A 513 10.91 -2.34 9.40
CA TYR A 513 11.84 -2.56 10.49
C TYR A 513 12.10 -4.06 10.71
N SER A 514 13.33 -4.41 11.07
CA SER A 514 13.64 -5.79 11.44
C SER A 514 12.92 -6.18 12.74
N PRO A 515 12.68 -7.48 12.99
CA PRO A 515 12.05 -7.94 14.23
C PRO A 515 12.75 -7.43 15.50
N ASP A 516 14.08 -7.32 15.47
CA ASP A 516 14.84 -6.85 16.63
C ASP A 516 14.67 -5.33 16.86
N VAL A 517 14.56 -4.53 15.78
CA VAL A 517 14.25 -3.10 15.89
C VAL A 517 12.83 -2.93 16.44
N LEU A 518 11.85 -3.66 15.89
CA LEU A 518 10.46 -3.65 16.36
C LEU A 518 10.36 -4.03 17.83
N TYR A 519 11.10 -5.05 18.27
CA TYR A 519 11.18 -5.44 19.68
C TYR A 519 11.72 -4.31 20.57
N ARG A 520 12.80 -3.64 20.17
CA ARG A 520 13.35 -2.53 20.95
C ARG A 520 12.39 -1.34 21.03
N ILE A 521 11.68 -1.04 19.94
CA ILE A 521 10.62 -0.02 19.92
C ILE A 521 9.48 -0.43 20.87
N ALA A 522 8.93 -1.64 20.72
CA ALA A 522 7.83 -2.14 21.54
C ALA A 522 8.21 -2.21 23.04
N SER A 523 9.42 -2.66 23.35
CA SER A 523 9.92 -2.74 24.73
C SER A 523 10.02 -1.36 25.40
N LYS A 524 10.30 -0.28 24.65
CA LYS A 524 10.34 1.09 25.19
C LYS A 524 8.93 1.65 25.47
N MET A 525 7.89 1.11 24.82
CA MET A 525 6.49 1.54 25.02
C MET A 525 5.90 0.98 26.32
N ILE A 526 6.43 -0.12 26.83
CA ILE A 526 5.97 -0.76 28.06
C ILE A 526 6.56 -0.01 29.26
N LYS A 527 5.68 0.53 30.11
CA LYS A 527 6.06 1.31 31.30
C LYS A 527 5.84 0.58 32.62
N VAL A 528 5.37 -0.66 32.58
CA VAL A 528 5.18 -1.52 33.76
C VAL A 528 6.39 -2.43 33.96
N PRO A 529 6.69 -2.89 35.19
CA PRO A 529 7.74 -3.88 35.43
C PRO A 529 7.49 -5.15 34.62
N THR A 530 8.54 -5.73 34.02
CA THR A 530 8.49 -6.92 33.16
C THR A 530 9.43 -8.02 33.63
N THR A 531 9.10 -9.27 33.31
CA THR A 531 9.97 -10.44 33.53
C THR A 531 10.83 -10.77 32.31
N GLU A 532 11.89 -11.57 32.48
CA GLU A 532 12.70 -12.06 31.35
C GLU A 532 11.88 -12.97 30.41
N ASN A 533 10.98 -13.79 30.97
CA ASN A 533 10.09 -14.66 30.20
C ASN A 533 9.14 -13.86 29.31
N PHE A 534 8.58 -12.77 29.82
CA PHE A 534 7.79 -11.86 29.01
C PHE A 534 8.58 -11.31 27.82
N HIS A 535 9.85 -10.89 28.01
CA HIS A 535 10.67 -10.42 26.91
C HIS A 535 10.95 -11.50 25.86
N LYS A 536 11.17 -12.76 26.27
CA LYS A 536 11.28 -13.90 25.33
C LYS A 536 10.00 -14.10 24.55
N SER A 537 8.84 -14.09 25.22
CA SER A 537 7.54 -14.20 24.57
C SER A 537 7.27 -13.04 23.61
N LEU A 538 7.55 -11.80 24.01
CA LEU A 538 7.36 -10.62 23.17
C LEU A 538 8.21 -10.70 21.89
N LYS A 539 9.48 -11.12 21.99
CA LYS A 539 10.32 -11.38 20.80
C LYS A 539 9.70 -12.44 19.90
N GLY A 540 9.22 -13.55 20.47
CA GLY A 540 8.55 -14.63 19.71
C GLY A 540 7.32 -14.14 18.96
N ILE A 541 6.46 -13.36 19.63
CA ILE A 541 5.26 -12.76 19.03
C ILE A 541 5.64 -11.83 17.88
N ILE A 542 6.62 -10.94 18.08
CA ILE A 542 7.05 -9.96 17.07
C ILE A 542 7.67 -10.69 15.85
N ARG A 543 8.51 -11.70 16.08
CA ARG A 543 9.08 -12.53 15.01
C ARG A 543 7.99 -13.25 14.22
N SER A 544 7.00 -13.83 14.90
CA SER A 544 5.84 -14.46 14.26
C SER A 544 5.06 -13.45 13.42
N LYS A 545 4.69 -12.30 13.98
CA LYS A 545 3.96 -11.25 13.25
C LYS A 545 4.74 -10.75 12.04
N TRP A 546 6.06 -10.54 12.18
CA TRP A 546 6.91 -10.08 11.09
C TRP A 546 7.08 -11.15 9.99
N ALA A 547 7.22 -12.41 10.36
CA ALA A 547 7.38 -13.50 9.39
C ALA A 547 6.12 -13.72 8.53
N TYR A 548 4.93 -13.51 9.11
CA TYR A 548 3.64 -13.67 8.42
C TYR A 548 3.01 -12.34 7.97
N ARG A 549 3.80 -11.25 7.93
CA ARG A 549 3.31 -9.90 7.64
C ARG A 549 2.86 -9.70 6.19
N ASN A 550 1.75 -8.99 5.97
CA ASN A 550 1.28 -8.62 4.62
C ASN A 550 1.77 -7.23 4.17
N LYS A 551 1.38 -6.75 2.97
CA LYS A 551 1.75 -5.40 2.49
C LYS A 551 1.23 -4.26 3.39
N LYS A 552 0.17 -4.52 4.16
CA LYS A 552 -0.44 -3.57 5.10
C LYS A 552 0.20 -3.61 6.50
N PHE A 553 1.31 -4.34 6.68
CA PHE A 553 2.00 -4.41 7.97
C PHE A 553 2.38 -3.01 8.46
N GLY A 554 1.83 -2.65 9.61
CA GLY A 554 1.87 -1.30 10.16
C GLY A 554 3.17 -0.96 10.88
N ASN A 555 4.18 -1.84 10.89
CA ASN A 555 5.46 -1.63 11.58
C ASN A 555 5.24 -1.11 13.02
N VAL A 556 5.63 0.14 13.31
CA VAL A 556 5.45 0.76 14.64
C VAL A 556 3.98 0.83 15.05
N GLY A 557 3.05 1.09 14.12
CA GLY A 557 1.62 1.08 14.40
C GLY A 557 1.11 -0.29 14.85
N ASP A 558 1.64 -1.38 14.27
CA ASP A 558 1.31 -2.74 14.73
C ASP A 558 1.93 -3.05 16.09
N MET A 559 3.09 -2.47 16.40
CA MET A 559 3.69 -2.59 17.74
C MET A 559 2.90 -1.80 18.78
N GLU A 560 2.43 -0.59 18.46
CA GLU A 560 1.53 0.19 19.32
C GLU A 560 0.25 -0.57 19.61
N ASN A 561 -0.39 -1.14 18.57
CA ASN A 561 -1.58 -1.97 18.72
C ASN A 561 -1.31 -3.21 19.59
N LEU A 562 -0.19 -3.91 19.36
CA LEU A 562 0.22 -5.07 20.16
C LEU A 562 0.43 -4.71 21.64
N ILE A 563 1.17 -3.63 21.91
CA ILE A 563 1.46 -3.21 23.28
C ILE A 563 0.17 -2.71 23.96
N ASN A 564 -0.67 -1.95 23.27
CA ASN A 564 -1.96 -1.52 23.80
C ASN A 564 -2.86 -2.73 24.16
N GLN A 565 -2.88 -3.77 23.32
CA GLN A 565 -3.62 -5.01 23.60
C GLN A 565 -3.08 -5.70 24.87
N ILE A 566 -1.76 -5.84 24.99
CA ILE A 566 -1.10 -6.46 26.16
C ILE A 566 -1.37 -5.66 27.42
N VAL A 567 -1.14 -4.34 27.39
CA VAL A 567 -1.28 -3.46 28.56
C VAL A 567 -2.75 -3.35 28.99
N SER A 568 -3.69 -3.27 28.05
CA SER A 568 -5.13 -3.25 28.34
C SER A 568 -5.57 -4.54 29.04
N HIS A 569 -5.19 -5.70 28.50
CA HIS A 569 -5.47 -6.99 29.13
C HIS A 569 -4.82 -7.10 30.51
N TYR A 570 -3.53 -6.77 30.63
CA TYR A 570 -2.83 -6.78 31.91
C TYR A 570 -3.52 -5.89 32.97
N THR A 571 -3.96 -4.69 32.58
CA THR A 571 -4.68 -3.77 33.47
C THR A 571 -6.02 -4.36 33.92
N SER A 572 -6.74 -5.05 33.03
CA SER A 572 -8.02 -5.71 33.37
C SER A 572 -7.88 -6.86 34.38
N LEU A 573 -6.69 -7.46 34.50
CA LEU A 573 -6.42 -8.51 35.49
C LEU A 573 -6.30 -7.98 36.92
N ASN A 574 -6.22 -6.64 37.11
CA ASN A 574 -6.07 -5.98 38.42
C ASN A 574 -4.92 -6.56 39.28
N THR A 575 -3.81 -6.91 38.64
CA THR A 575 -2.60 -7.43 39.31
C THR A 575 -1.54 -6.34 39.50
N HIS A 576 -0.69 -6.52 40.51
CA HIS A 576 0.48 -5.67 40.78
C HIS A 576 1.81 -6.42 40.55
N GLU A 577 1.74 -7.65 40.05
CA GLU A 577 2.92 -8.46 39.72
C GLU A 577 3.65 -7.91 38.50
N ALA A 578 4.90 -8.32 38.28
CA ALA A 578 5.59 -7.97 37.03
C ALA A 578 4.89 -8.64 35.84
N LEU A 579 4.76 -7.91 34.73
CA LEU A 579 4.18 -8.41 33.49
C LEU A 579 4.99 -9.62 33.00
N ASP A 580 4.31 -10.76 32.89
CA ASP A 580 4.88 -12.08 32.60
C ASP A 580 4.13 -12.75 31.44
N THR A 581 4.64 -13.87 30.90
CA THR A 581 4.00 -14.62 29.81
C THR A 581 2.57 -15.06 30.15
N ALA A 582 2.28 -15.40 31.40
CA ALA A 582 0.94 -15.82 31.85
C ALA A 582 -0.11 -14.69 31.75
N HIS A 583 0.34 -13.43 31.77
CA HIS A 583 -0.52 -12.25 31.70
C HIS A 583 -0.88 -11.82 30.28
N LEU A 584 -0.27 -12.44 29.26
CA LEU A 584 -0.59 -12.18 27.87
C LEU A 584 -2.03 -12.64 27.54
N PRO A 585 -2.74 -11.93 26.65
CA PRO A 585 -4.00 -12.42 26.09
C PRO A 585 -3.83 -13.82 25.47
N ASN A 586 -4.84 -14.69 25.62
CA ASN A 586 -4.80 -16.07 25.10
C ASN A 586 -4.40 -16.14 23.62
N GLU A 587 -4.95 -15.26 22.78
CA GLU A 587 -4.65 -15.15 21.35
C GLU A 587 -3.15 -14.93 21.06
N LEU A 588 -2.47 -14.17 21.91
CA LEU A 588 -1.02 -13.91 21.78
C LEU A 588 -0.21 -15.01 22.45
N ARG A 589 -0.73 -15.61 23.52
CA ARG A 589 -0.09 -16.70 24.26
C ARG A 589 0.04 -17.95 23.40
N ILE A 590 -0.93 -18.26 22.53
CA ILE A 590 -0.85 -19.37 21.57
C ILE A 590 0.34 -19.22 20.60
N LEU A 591 0.84 -17.99 20.38
CA LEU A 591 2.00 -17.76 19.52
C LEU A 591 3.33 -18.12 20.18
N VAL A 592 3.34 -18.32 21.50
CA VAL A 592 4.55 -18.50 22.31
C VAL A 592 4.53 -19.72 23.20
N ASP A 593 3.35 -20.22 23.54
CA ASP A 593 3.15 -21.37 24.41
C ASP A 593 2.89 -22.63 23.57
N GLU A 594 3.92 -23.48 23.50
CA GLU A 594 3.86 -24.76 22.78
C GLU A 594 2.80 -25.73 23.34
N SER A 595 2.47 -25.60 24.63
CA SER A 595 1.51 -26.49 25.27
C SER A 595 0.09 -26.27 24.74
N LEU A 596 -0.30 -25.02 24.50
CA LEU A 596 -1.61 -24.65 23.94
C LEU A 596 -1.80 -25.09 22.48
N ILE A 597 -0.69 -25.34 21.78
CA ILE A 597 -0.69 -25.85 20.41
C ILE A 597 -0.82 -27.39 20.40
N LYS A 598 -0.19 -28.07 21.38
CA LYS A 598 -0.18 -29.53 21.51
C LYS A 598 -1.40 -30.08 22.26
N ASP A 599 -1.96 -29.30 23.18
CA ASP A 599 -3.24 -29.56 23.80
C ASP A 599 -4.27 -29.51 22.68
N GLY A 600 -4.77 -30.69 22.29
CA GLY A 600 -5.44 -30.98 21.03
C GLY A 600 -6.70 -30.19 20.69
N SER A 601 -6.99 -29.05 21.34
CA SER A 601 -8.08 -28.12 21.08
C SER A 601 -8.10 -27.58 19.64
N ILE A 602 -6.95 -27.19 19.06
CA ILE A 602 -6.90 -26.62 17.70
C ILE A 602 -7.27 -27.66 16.65
N LEU A 603 -6.83 -28.91 16.83
CA LEU A 603 -7.14 -30.04 15.95
C LEU A 603 -8.37 -30.84 16.41
N ALA A 604 -8.99 -30.51 17.54
CA ALA A 604 -10.11 -31.28 18.09
C ALA A 604 -11.29 -31.31 17.12
N GLU A 605 -11.60 -30.17 16.50
CA GLU A 605 -12.66 -30.07 15.50
C GLU A 605 -12.37 -30.95 14.28
N LEU A 606 -11.12 -30.93 13.79
CA LEU A 606 -10.68 -31.79 12.68
C LEU A 606 -10.74 -33.28 13.04
N ASN A 607 -10.23 -33.64 14.23
CA ASN A 607 -10.23 -35.01 14.71
C ASN A 607 -11.65 -35.54 14.98
N GLY A 608 -12.57 -34.63 15.32
CA GLY A 608 -13.98 -34.92 15.54
C GLY A 608 -14.79 -35.19 14.28
N ILE A 609 -14.29 -34.81 13.08
CA ILE A 609 -14.89 -35.23 11.81
C ILE A 609 -14.82 -36.75 11.70
N LEU A 610 -15.91 -37.42 11.30
CA LEU A 610 -15.92 -38.87 11.10
C LEU A 610 -15.15 -39.24 9.82
N GLY A 611 -14.50 -40.40 9.78
CA GLY A 611 -13.70 -40.82 8.61
C GLY A 611 -12.58 -39.83 8.20
N GLN A 612 -12.42 -39.65 6.88
CA GLN A 612 -11.50 -38.71 6.21
C GLN A 612 -10.05 -38.76 6.70
N GLN A 613 -9.50 -39.97 6.89
CA GLN A 613 -8.17 -40.16 7.47
C GLN A 613 -7.05 -39.50 6.66
N GLU A 614 -7.14 -39.52 5.33
CA GLU A 614 -6.17 -38.87 4.44
C GLU A 614 -6.16 -37.35 4.62
N VAL A 615 -7.34 -36.73 4.68
CA VAL A 615 -7.52 -35.30 4.95
C VAL A 615 -6.93 -34.92 6.31
N LYS A 616 -7.26 -35.71 7.35
CA LYS A 616 -6.77 -35.47 8.72
C LYS A 616 -5.25 -35.56 8.80
N ALA A 617 -4.65 -36.58 8.18
CA ALA A 617 -3.20 -36.77 8.14
C ALA A 617 -2.51 -35.59 7.43
N GLU A 618 -3.10 -35.13 6.33
CA GLU A 618 -2.54 -34.04 5.54
C GLU A 618 -2.59 -32.70 6.28
N VAL A 619 -3.76 -32.32 6.81
CA VAL A 619 -3.90 -31.08 7.59
C VAL A 619 -3.02 -31.12 8.84
N SER A 620 -2.94 -32.27 9.52
CA SER A 620 -2.05 -32.46 10.68
C SER A 620 -0.57 -32.27 10.31
N SER A 621 -0.13 -32.76 9.14
CA SER A 621 1.24 -32.56 8.63
C SER A 621 1.56 -31.08 8.43
N ILE A 622 0.59 -30.30 7.93
CA ILE A 622 0.73 -28.85 7.72
C ILE A 622 0.82 -28.12 9.05
N VAL A 623 -0.08 -28.43 9.98
CA VAL A 623 -0.04 -27.89 11.34
C VAL A 623 1.30 -28.18 11.99
N ASN A 624 1.77 -29.43 11.97
CA ASN A 624 3.05 -29.81 12.56
C ASN A 624 4.24 -29.00 11.97
N LYS A 625 4.23 -28.72 10.66
CA LYS A 625 5.25 -27.87 10.01
C LYS A 625 5.18 -26.42 10.48
N LEU A 626 3.98 -25.84 10.53
CA LEU A 626 3.77 -24.46 10.99
C LEU A 626 4.20 -24.29 12.45
N VAL A 627 3.86 -25.27 13.29
CA VAL A 627 4.26 -25.30 14.69
C VAL A 627 5.77 -25.42 14.84
N ALA A 628 6.41 -26.32 14.07
CA ALA A 628 7.86 -26.45 14.07
C ALA A 628 8.56 -25.15 13.62
N ASP A 629 8.04 -24.47 12.60
CA ASP A 629 8.58 -23.19 12.14
C ASP A 629 8.43 -22.09 13.19
N ARG A 630 7.32 -22.05 13.93
CA ARG A 630 7.14 -21.15 15.07
C ARG A 630 8.15 -21.39 16.18
N ILE A 631 8.37 -22.65 16.56
CA ILE A 631 9.37 -23.01 17.58
C ILE A 631 10.76 -22.53 17.12
N LYS A 632 11.11 -22.77 15.85
CA LYS A 632 12.39 -22.29 15.28
C LYS A 632 12.49 -20.77 15.27
N LEU A 633 11.42 -20.02 14.98
CA LEU A 633 11.42 -18.54 15.05
C LEU A 633 11.75 -18.02 16.45
N GLN A 634 11.43 -18.76 17.50
CA GLN A 634 11.76 -18.40 18.88
C GLN A 634 13.20 -18.76 19.26
N LEU A 635 13.71 -19.89 18.76
CA LEU A 635 15.01 -20.43 19.14
C LEU A 635 16.18 -19.95 18.27
N ILE A 636 15.93 -19.66 16.99
CA ILE A 636 16.95 -19.38 15.98
C ILE A 636 16.79 -17.94 15.48
N ASP A 637 17.81 -17.13 15.73
CA ASP A 637 17.88 -15.76 15.20
C ASP A 637 17.98 -15.76 13.67
N ASN A 638 17.29 -14.83 13.01
CA ASN A 638 17.20 -14.73 11.54
C ASN A 638 16.69 -15.99 10.83
N TYR A 639 15.92 -16.83 11.51
CA TYR A 639 15.25 -17.96 10.87
C TYR A 639 14.16 -17.48 9.90
N THR A 640 14.25 -17.93 8.66
CA THR A 640 13.20 -17.70 7.66
C THR A 640 12.32 -18.97 7.59
N PRO A 641 11.03 -18.88 7.96
CA PRO A 641 10.15 -20.04 7.96
C PRO A 641 9.94 -20.57 6.55
N GLN A 642 9.94 -21.89 6.43
CA GLN A 642 9.64 -22.58 5.19
C GLN A 642 8.18 -22.99 5.21
N LEU A 643 7.33 -21.99 4.98
CA LEU A 643 5.89 -22.15 5.01
C LEU A 643 5.44 -23.29 4.07
N PRO A 644 4.60 -24.22 4.57
CA PRO A 644 4.02 -25.26 3.74
C PRO A 644 3.13 -24.61 2.66
N LYS A 645 2.87 -25.34 1.58
CA LYS A 645 1.89 -24.90 0.58
C LYS A 645 0.52 -24.84 1.24
N LEU A 646 -0.09 -23.65 1.25
CA LEU A 646 -1.41 -23.41 1.83
C LEU A 646 -2.51 -23.35 0.75
N ASN A 647 -2.23 -23.79 -0.47
CA ASN A 647 -3.24 -23.86 -1.53
C ASN A 647 -3.56 -25.31 -1.83
N PHE A 648 -4.85 -25.61 -1.99
CA PHE A 648 -5.35 -26.97 -2.01
C PHE A 648 -6.28 -27.23 -3.19
N LEU A 649 -6.22 -28.45 -3.70
CA LEU A 649 -7.20 -29.00 -4.63
C LEU A 649 -8.01 -30.06 -3.87
N PHE A 650 -9.27 -29.77 -3.57
CA PHE A 650 -10.15 -30.70 -2.86
C PHE A 650 -10.95 -31.52 -3.88
N THR A 651 -10.63 -32.81 -3.97
CA THR A 651 -11.25 -33.73 -4.94
C THR A 651 -12.15 -34.73 -4.22
N GLY A 652 -13.44 -34.77 -4.53
CA GLY A 652 -14.36 -35.76 -3.94
C GLY A 652 -15.82 -35.50 -4.26
N ASN A 653 -16.68 -36.48 -3.98
CA ASN A 653 -18.12 -36.41 -4.27
C ASN A 653 -18.85 -35.36 -3.38
N PRO A 654 -20.08 -34.95 -3.72
CA PRO A 654 -20.86 -34.00 -2.92
C PRO A 654 -21.08 -34.54 -1.52
N GLY A 655 -21.20 -33.64 -0.53
CA GLY A 655 -21.48 -34.04 0.86
C GLY A 655 -20.34 -34.76 1.59
N THR A 656 -19.14 -34.86 1.02
CA THR A 656 -17.94 -35.43 1.68
C THR A 656 -17.29 -34.50 2.72
N GLY A 657 -17.74 -33.24 2.83
CA GLY A 657 -17.26 -32.30 3.85
C GLY A 657 -16.17 -31.32 3.41
N LYS A 658 -15.94 -31.14 2.09
CA LYS A 658 -14.96 -30.20 1.52
C LYS A 658 -15.03 -28.79 2.12
N THR A 659 -16.21 -28.17 2.10
CA THR A 659 -16.44 -26.82 2.64
C THR A 659 -16.26 -26.77 4.16
N THR A 660 -16.67 -27.81 4.88
CA THR A 660 -16.48 -27.93 6.33
C THR A 660 -14.99 -27.94 6.69
N VAL A 661 -14.18 -28.75 6.00
CA VAL A 661 -12.73 -28.81 6.21
C VAL A 661 -12.06 -27.49 5.83
N ALA A 662 -12.49 -26.83 4.76
CA ALA A 662 -11.97 -25.51 4.37
C ALA A 662 -12.13 -24.47 5.51
N ARG A 663 -13.28 -24.45 6.18
CA ARG A 663 -13.52 -23.58 7.35
C ARG A 663 -12.61 -23.94 8.53
N ILE A 664 -12.44 -25.22 8.81
CA ILE A 664 -11.54 -25.69 9.87
C ILE A 664 -10.10 -25.29 9.58
N ILE A 665 -9.61 -25.46 8.34
CA ILE A 665 -8.27 -24.98 7.95
C ILE A 665 -8.13 -23.48 8.22
N GLY A 666 -9.14 -22.68 7.86
CA GLY A 666 -9.15 -21.24 8.16
C GLY A 666 -8.98 -20.94 9.64
N ARG A 667 -9.79 -21.59 10.51
CA ARG A 667 -9.71 -21.43 11.96
C ARG A 667 -8.41 -21.96 12.55
N VAL A 668 -7.88 -23.05 12.02
CA VAL A 668 -6.58 -23.61 12.43
C VAL A 668 -5.47 -22.63 12.08
N LEU A 669 -5.47 -22.04 10.88
CA LEU A 669 -4.48 -21.03 10.48
C LEU A 669 -4.59 -19.74 11.30
N GLU A 670 -5.80 -19.33 11.67
CA GLU A 670 -6.07 -18.20 12.58
C GLU A 670 -5.61 -18.50 14.01
N GLY A 671 -5.95 -19.67 14.56
CA GLY A 671 -5.53 -20.11 15.90
C GLY A 671 -4.02 -20.30 15.99
N LEU A 672 -3.40 -20.76 14.90
CA LEU A 672 -1.96 -20.78 14.74
C LEU A 672 -1.39 -19.39 14.41
N GLY A 673 -2.16 -18.32 14.37
CA GLY A 673 -1.68 -16.95 14.13
C GLY A 673 -0.97 -16.73 12.79
N VAL A 674 -1.19 -17.61 11.82
CA VAL A 674 -0.79 -17.44 10.41
C VAL A 674 -1.73 -16.44 9.75
N PHE A 675 -3.03 -16.56 10.03
CA PHE A 675 -4.03 -15.57 9.69
C PHE A 675 -4.29 -14.63 10.88
N PRO A 676 -4.59 -13.34 10.61
CA PRO A 676 -5.00 -12.43 11.67
C PRO A 676 -6.36 -12.85 12.24
N PRO A 677 -6.65 -12.55 13.52
CA PRO A 677 -7.96 -12.81 14.11
C PRO A 677 -9.04 -12.03 13.35
N SER A 678 -10.05 -12.75 12.88
CA SER A 678 -11.12 -12.26 12.02
C SER A 678 -12.35 -11.90 12.85
N LYS A 679 -12.91 -10.70 12.62
CA LYS A 679 -14.21 -10.27 13.17
C LYS A 679 -15.40 -10.72 12.31
N GLY A 680 -15.17 -11.53 11.28
CA GLY A 680 -16.16 -11.94 10.28
C GLY A 680 -15.84 -13.32 9.72
N ASN A 681 -16.36 -13.66 8.53
CA ASN A 681 -16.10 -14.97 7.94
C ASN A 681 -14.61 -15.14 7.57
N ILE A 682 -13.98 -16.19 8.13
CA ILE A 682 -12.61 -16.64 7.82
C ILE A 682 -12.49 -17.28 6.43
N ILE A 683 -13.63 -17.54 5.79
CA ILE A 683 -13.75 -18.12 4.46
C ILE A 683 -14.59 -17.20 3.56
N THR A 684 -14.20 -17.10 2.30
CA THR A 684 -15.00 -16.51 1.24
C THR A 684 -15.25 -17.59 0.20
N GLU A 685 -16.53 -17.95 0.03
CA GLU A 685 -16.97 -19.00 -0.88
C GLU A 685 -17.42 -18.34 -2.21
N VAL A 686 -16.92 -18.83 -3.33
CA VAL A 686 -17.23 -18.36 -4.70
C VAL A 686 -17.39 -19.58 -5.61
N SER A 687 -18.33 -19.55 -6.55
CA SER A 687 -18.44 -20.63 -7.54
C SER A 687 -17.48 -20.42 -8.72
N GLY A 688 -16.99 -21.51 -9.33
CA GLY A 688 -16.18 -21.45 -10.56
C GLY A 688 -16.89 -20.68 -11.68
N ASN A 689 -18.20 -20.83 -11.82
CA ASN A 689 -19.02 -20.11 -12.79
C ASN A 689 -19.02 -18.59 -12.56
N ASP A 690 -19.03 -18.14 -11.30
CA ASP A 690 -19.04 -16.72 -10.95
C ASP A 690 -17.75 -16.00 -11.39
N LEU A 691 -16.66 -16.77 -11.53
CA LEU A 691 -15.34 -16.27 -11.88
C LEU A 691 -15.07 -16.27 -13.39
N LEU A 692 -15.90 -16.92 -14.21
CA LEU A 692 -15.74 -16.93 -15.67
C LEU A 692 -15.65 -15.53 -16.32
N PRO A 693 -16.47 -14.52 -15.91
CA PRO A 693 -16.40 -13.19 -16.51
C PRO A 693 -15.25 -12.32 -15.97
N TYR A 694 -14.46 -12.80 -15.01
CA TYR A 694 -13.46 -11.97 -14.33
C TYR A 694 -12.31 -11.58 -15.25
N THR A 695 -11.90 -10.32 -15.17
CA THR A 695 -10.68 -9.81 -15.78
C THR A 695 -9.48 -10.00 -14.82
N PRO A 696 -8.22 -9.83 -15.28
CA PRO A 696 -7.07 -9.89 -14.39
C PRO A 696 -7.14 -8.90 -13.21
N ALA A 697 -7.79 -7.74 -13.42
CA ALA A 697 -8.01 -6.76 -12.36
C ALA A 697 -9.03 -7.26 -11.32
N ASP A 698 -10.09 -7.95 -11.76
CA ASP A 698 -11.09 -8.54 -10.86
C ASP A 698 -10.49 -9.69 -10.04
N VAL A 699 -9.66 -10.54 -10.67
CA VAL A 699 -8.92 -11.60 -9.95
C VAL A 699 -7.96 -11.00 -8.92
N LYS A 700 -7.24 -9.94 -9.28
CA LYS A 700 -6.35 -9.25 -8.34
C LYS A 700 -7.11 -8.69 -7.15
N LYS A 701 -8.24 -8.01 -7.42
CA LYS A 701 -9.13 -7.47 -6.38
C LYS A 701 -9.68 -8.59 -5.47
N LEU A 702 -10.11 -9.71 -6.06
CA LEU A 702 -10.55 -10.90 -5.31
C LEU A 702 -9.46 -11.37 -4.34
N PHE A 703 -8.19 -11.37 -4.75
CA PHE A 703 -7.09 -11.73 -3.85
C PHE A 703 -6.84 -10.68 -2.76
N GLU A 704 -6.86 -9.40 -3.11
CA GLU A 704 -6.69 -8.27 -2.17
C GLU A 704 -7.76 -8.26 -1.07
N ASP A 705 -9.01 -8.53 -1.44
CA ASP A 705 -10.18 -8.56 -0.54
C ASP A 705 -10.17 -9.77 0.42
N ASN A 706 -9.37 -10.81 0.09
CA ASN A 706 -9.34 -12.09 0.82
C ASN A 706 -8.01 -12.36 1.55
N ILE A 707 -7.10 -11.39 1.63
CA ILE A 707 -5.89 -11.51 2.46
C ILE A 707 -6.26 -11.83 3.92
N GLY A 708 -5.63 -12.86 4.49
CA GLY A 708 -5.86 -13.35 5.84
C GLY A 708 -7.04 -14.33 5.96
N LYS A 709 -7.58 -14.82 4.84
CA LYS A 709 -8.73 -15.74 4.81
C LYS A 709 -8.45 -16.96 3.93
N VAL A 710 -9.41 -17.88 3.90
CA VAL A 710 -9.53 -18.94 2.92
C VAL A 710 -10.41 -18.48 1.77
N LEU A 711 -9.89 -18.45 0.54
CA LEU A 711 -10.68 -18.29 -0.68
C LEU A 711 -11.06 -19.68 -1.18
N PHE A 712 -12.32 -20.05 -1.04
CA PHE A 712 -12.86 -21.35 -1.45
C PHE A 712 -13.62 -21.19 -2.76
N ILE A 713 -13.08 -21.79 -3.81
CA ILE A 713 -13.67 -21.81 -5.15
C ILE A 713 -14.36 -23.17 -5.29
N ASP A 714 -15.68 -23.19 -5.12
CA ASP A 714 -16.48 -24.40 -5.33
C ASP A 714 -16.73 -24.64 -6.82
N GLU A 715 -16.92 -25.90 -7.21
CA GLU A 715 -17.06 -26.32 -8.61
C GLU A 715 -15.99 -25.72 -9.54
N ALA A 716 -14.74 -25.65 -9.05
CA ALA A 716 -13.64 -24.97 -9.71
C ALA A 716 -13.33 -25.51 -11.12
N TYR A 717 -13.76 -26.74 -11.43
CA TYR A 717 -13.66 -27.35 -12.74
C TYR A 717 -14.39 -26.58 -13.84
N GLN A 718 -15.37 -25.72 -13.51
CA GLN A 718 -16.04 -24.84 -14.46
C GLN A 718 -15.06 -23.83 -15.08
N LEU A 719 -13.99 -23.47 -14.37
CA LEU A 719 -12.93 -22.59 -14.88
C LEU A 719 -12.16 -23.15 -16.08
N ARG A 720 -12.38 -24.42 -16.45
CA ARG A 720 -11.88 -25.01 -17.72
C ARG A 720 -12.27 -24.14 -18.92
N GLU A 721 -13.43 -23.49 -18.88
CA GLU A 721 -13.93 -22.63 -19.96
C GLU A 721 -13.16 -21.30 -20.07
N SER A 722 -12.40 -20.91 -19.04
CA SER A 722 -11.58 -19.69 -19.04
C SER A 722 -10.15 -19.95 -18.55
N PRO A 723 -9.27 -20.50 -19.41
CA PRO A 723 -7.86 -20.75 -19.08
C PRO A 723 -7.09 -19.49 -18.64
N ARG A 724 -7.55 -18.31 -19.08
CA ARG A 724 -7.00 -17.01 -18.69
C ARG A 724 -7.16 -16.75 -17.19
N VAL A 725 -8.38 -16.94 -16.67
CA VAL A 725 -8.66 -16.76 -15.24
C VAL A 725 -7.85 -17.75 -14.40
N VAL A 726 -7.75 -19.01 -14.85
CA VAL A 726 -6.89 -20.01 -14.20
C VAL A 726 -5.42 -19.54 -14.16
N ALA A 727 -4.90 -19.03 -15.28
CA ALA A 727 -3.52 -18.51 -15.35
C ALA A 727 -3.31 -17.32 -14.41
N ASP A 728 -4.27 -16.40 -14.32
CA ASP A 728 -4.20 -15.24 -13.43
C ASP A 728 -4.24 -15.66 -11.96
N ILE A 729 -5.12 -16.59 -11.56
CA ILE A 729 -5.13 -17.16 -10.19
C ILE A 729 -3.78 -17.80 -9.87
N VAL A 730 -3.28 -18.63 -10.79
CA VAL A 730 -2.00 -19.35 -10.68
C VAL A 730 -0.81 -18.38 -10.58
N ALA A 731 -0.86 -17.22 -11.24
CA ALA A 731 0.15 -16.17 -11.13
C ALA A 731 0.07 -15.43 -9.79
N ASN A 732 -1.14 -15.04 -9.35
CA ASN A 732 -1.34 -14.31 -8.10
C ASN A 732 -0.93 -15.12 -6.87
N VAL A 733 -1.20 -16.44 -6.85
CA VAL A 733 -0.79 -17.33 -5.75
C VAL A 733 0.73 -17.31 -5.48
N GLU A 734 1.56 -17.00 -6.49
CA GLU A 734 3.02 -16.93 -6.33
C GLU A 734 3.54 -15.56 -5.90
N LEU A 735 2.73 -14.50 -6.01
CA LEU A 735 3.14 -13.15 -5.63
C LEU A 735 3.39 -13.08 -4.13
N LEU A 736 4.52 -12.50 -3.73
CA LEU A 736 4.90 -12.30 -2.32
C LEU A 736 3.84 -11.52 -1.52
N GLU A 737 2.98 -10.78 -2.21
CA GLU A 737 1.83 -10.08 -1.65
C GLU A 737 0.79 -11.02 -1.05
N TYR A 738 0.50 -12.14 -1.69
CA TYR A 738 -0.57 -13.08 -1.33
C TYR A 738 -0.03 -14.40 -0.80
N LYS A 739 1.17 -14.79 -1.24
CA LYS A 739 1.81 -16.05 -0.86
C LYS A 739 1.89 -16.20 0.65
N ASN A 740 1.34 -17.31 1.15
CA ASN A 740 1.23 -17.68 2.57
C ASN A 740 0.45 -16.69 3.45
N LYS A 741 -0.31 -15.77 2.83
CA LYS A 741 -1.18 -14.80 3.50
C LYS A 741 -2.64 -15.01 3.13
N LEU A 742 -2.89 -15.83 2.11
CA LEU A 742 -4.17 -16.29 1.63
C LEU A 742 -4.04 -17.80 1.40
N SER A 743 -5.10 -18.55 1.70
CA SER A 743 -5.21 -19.96 1.33
C SER A 743 -6.25 -20.08 0.22
N VAL A 744 -5.83 -20.51 -0.98
CA VAL A 744 -6.77 -20.75 -2.09
C VAL A 744 -7.10 -22.23 -2.16
N ILE A 745 -8.39 -22.56 -2.04
CA ILE A 745 -8.90 -23.93 -2.12
C ILE A 745 -9.80 -24.02 -3.34
N MET A 746 -9.45 -24.90 -4.28
CA MET A 746 -10.29 -25.23 -5.43
C MET A 746 -10.93 -26.59 -5.21
N ALA A 747 -12.26 -26.66 -5.21
CA ALA A 747 -13.00 -27.88 -4.92
C ALA A 747 -13.80 -28.36 -6.13
N GLY A 748 -13.96 -29.68 -6.26
CA GLY A 748 -14.78 -30.28 -7.31
C GLY A 748 -14.74 -31.81 -7.31
N TYR A 749 -15.36 -32.41 -8.33
CA TYR A 749 -15.40 -33.86 -8.52
C TYR A 749 -14.04 -34.40 -8.99
N PRO A 750 -13.62 -35.62 -8.57
CA PRO A 750 -12.30 -36.14 -8.89
C PRO A 750 -11.94 -36.14 -10.39
N GLN A 751 -12.86 -36.56 -11.26
CA GLN A 751 -12.61 -36.60 -12.71
C GLN A 751 -12.54 -35.21 -13.32
N ASP A 752 -13.48 -34.32 -12.99
CA ASP A 752 -13.51 -32.96 -13.52
C ASP A 752 -12.30 -32.12 -13.09
N MET A 753 -11.85 -32.31 -11.85
CA MET A 753 -10.66 -31.64 -11.33
C MET A 753 -9.38 -32.17 -11.99
N CYS A 754 -9.33 -33.46 -12.38
CA CYS A 754 -8.24 -33.99 -13.21
C CYS A 754 -8.13 -33.26 -14.55
N GLU A 755 -9.27 -32.96 -15.18
CA GLU A 755 -9.28 -32.20 -16.43
C GLU A 755 -8.88 -30.74 -16.23
N LEU A 756 -9.34 -30.09 -15.15
CA LEU A 756 -8.91 -28.73 -14.81
C LEU A 756 -7.38 -28.64 -14.62
N MET A 757 -6.76 -29.64 -14.00
CA MET A 757 -5.30 -29.69 -13.83
C MET A 757 -4.55 -29.67 -15.16
N ASN A 758 -5.16 -30.17 -16.24
CA ASN A 758 -4.56 -30.17 -17.59
C ASN A 758 -4.68 -28.82 -18.31
N VAL A 759 -5.54 -27.91 -17.84
CA VAL A 759 -5.71 -26.57 -18.44
C VAL A 759 -4.48 -25.69 -18.22
N ASN A 760 -3.83 -25.83 -17.06
CA ASN A 760 -2.65 -25.03 -16.72
C ASN A 760 -1.61 -25.85 -15.96
N ALA A 761 -0.42 -26.03 -16.57
CA ALA A 761 0.70 -26.79 -15.99
C ALA A 761 1.24 -26.22 -14.66
N GLY A 762 0.87 -25.00 -14.28
CA GLY A 762 1.19 -24.40 -13.00
C GLY A 762 0.39 -24.98 -11.83
N LEU A 763 -0.85 -25.45 -12.05
CA LEU A 763 -1.75 -25.92 -10.99
C LEU A 763 -1.12 -27.02 -10.11
N PRO A 764 -0.59 -28.13 -10.64
CA PRO A 764 -0.04 -29.23 -9.83
C PRO A 764 1.18 -28.82 -8.98
N ARG A 765 1.88 -27.76 -9.40
CA ARG A 765 3.05 -27.26 -8.67
C ARG A 765 2.66 -26.35 -7.51
N ARG A 766 1.50 -25.71 -7.55
CA ARG A 766 1.13 -24.61 -6.63
C ARG A 766 0.01 -25.00 -5.68
N PHE A 767 -0.82 -25.96 -6.09
CA PHE A 767 -1.90 -26.52 -5.30
C PHE A 767 -1.54 -27.95 -4.88
N LYS A 768 -1.83 -28.29 -3.63
CA LYS A 768 -1.68 -29.64 -3.13
C LYS A 768 -3.02 -30.36 -3.22
N GLU A 769 -3.06 -31.49 -3.91
CA GLU A 769 -4.26 -32.32 -3.97
C GLU A 769 -4.54 -33.00 -2.63
N VAL A 770 -5.80 -32.95 -2.21
CA VAL A 770 -6.33 -33.57 -1.00
C VAL A 770 -7.61 -34.31 -1.39
N PRO A 771 -7.58 -35.64 -1.51
CA PRO A 771 -8.76 -36.43 -1.83
C PRO A 771 -9.70 -36.57 -0.63
N PHE A 772 -11.00 -36.51 -0.91
CA PHE A 772 -12.09 -36.72 0.02
C PHE A 772 -12.81 -38.01 -0.36
N SER A 773 -12.65 -39.04 0.47
CA SER A 773 -13.29 -40.33 0.25
C SER A 773 -14.76 -40.29 0.60
N ASP A 774 -15.58 -41.12 -0.04
CA ASP A 774 -16.96 -41.33 0.38
C ASP A 774 -17.01 -41.91 1.80
N TYR A 775 -18.01 -41.52 2.59
CA TYR A 775 -18.22 -42.04 3.94
C TYR A 775 -18.62 -43.52 3.91
N SER A 776 -18.11 -44.32 4.86
CA SER A 776 -18.59 -45.69 5.06
C SER A 776 -20.05 -45.70 5.51
N ASN A 777 -20.72 -46.86 5.43
CA ASN A 777 -22.12 -46.96 5.89
C ASN A 777 -22.23 -46.66 7.39
N GLU A 778 -21.21 -47.06 8.15
CA GLU A 778 -21.04 -46.78 9.57
C GLU A 778 -20.83 -45.28 9.81
N ASP A 779 -19.97 -44.61 9.03
CA ASP A 779 -19.77 -43.17 9.13
C ASP A 779 -21.07 -42.40 8.82
N LEU A 780 -21.83 -42.81 7.80
CA LEU A 780 -23.11 -42.19 7.43
C LEU A 780 -24.16 -42.34 8.53
N TYR A 781 -24.19 -43.51 9.18
CA TYR A 781 -25.05 -43.73 10.34
C TYR A 781 -24.65 -42.85 11.53
N GLU A 782 -23.36 -42.73 11.83
CA GLU A 782 -22.89 -41.83 12.88
C GLU A 782 -23.17 -40.34 12.57
N ILE A 783 -23.09 -39.94 11.30
CA ILE A 783 -23.51 -38.60 10.86
C ILE A 783 -25.01 -38.41 11.08
N LEU A 784 -25.84 -39.42 10.78
CA LEU A 784 -27.28 -39.40 11.07
C LEU A 784 -27.56 -39.23 12.56
N VAL A 785 -26.89 -40.01 13.42
CA VAL A 785 -27.02 -39.91 14.89
C VAL A 785 -26.75 -38.49 15.37
N ARG A 786 -25.60 -37.91 14.96
CA ARG A 786 -25.25 -36.53 15.34
C ARG A 786 -26.27 -35.51 14.87
N LYS A 787 -26.83 -35.67 13.66
CA LYS A 787 -27.89 -34.79 13.15
C LYS A 787 -29.18 -34.92 13.98
N VAL A 788 -29.55 -36.14 14.38
CA VAL A 788 -30.68 -36.39 15.29
C VAL A 788 -30.49 -35.68 16.63
N GLU A 789 -29.31 -35.79 17.24
CA GLU A 789 -29.00 -35.14 18.54
C GLU A 789 -29.13 -33.61 18.47
N THR A 790 -28.84 -33.02 17.31
CA THR A 790 -28.99 -31.57 17.08
C THR A 790 -30.40 -31.14 16.67
N ALA A 791 -31.27 -32.08 16.30
CA ALA A 791 -32.64 -31.79 15.87
C ALA A 791 -33.56 -31.59 17.10
N PRO A 792 -34.40 -30.54 17.12
CA PRO A 792 -35.29 -30.29 18.25
C PRO A 792 -36.24 -31.46 18.49
N ASN A 793 -36.24 -32.01 19.70
CA ASN A 793 -37.16 -33.07 20.13
C ASN A 793 -37.07 -34.37 19.30
N THR A 794 -35.87 -34.75 18.82
CA THR A 794 -35.65 -36.02 18.14
C THR A 794 -34.61 -36.85 18.90
N ILE A 795 -34.98 -38.06 19.32
CA ILE A 795 -34.09 -38.97 20.05
C ILE A 795 -34.10 -40.32 19.33
N MET A 796 -32.94 -40.88 19.00
CA MET A 796 -32.83 -42.22 18.44
C MET A 796 -32.37 -43.18 19.53
N ASP A 797 -33.09 -44.29 19.72
CA ASP A 797 -32.76 -45.30 20.73
C ASP A 797 -32.98 -46.71 20.13
N SER A 798 -32.20 -47.69 20.60
CA SER A 798 -32.07 -49.10 20.16
C SER A 798 -30.97 -49.45 19.14
N GLU A 799 -30.32 -50.60 19.35
CA GLU A 799 -29.36 -51.23 18.42
C GLU A 799 -30.01 -51.62 17.07
N GLN A 800 -31.33 -51.81 17.06
CA GLN A 800 -32.09 -52.12 15.85
C GLN A 800 -32.15 -50.93 14.88
N CYS A 801 -32.23 -49.69 15.38
CA CYS A 801 -32.10 -48.48 14.56
C CYS A 801 -30.73 -48.41 13.88
N ARG A 802 -29.67 -48.88 14.55
CA ARG A 802 -28.31 -48.95 13.97
C ARG A 802 -28.23 -49.92 12.81
N ILE A 803 -28.74 -51.13 13.00
CA ILE A 803 -28.77 -52.14 11.96
C ILE A 803 -29.63 -51.67 10.77
N ALA A 804 -30.80 -51.10 11.04
CA ALA A 804 -31.71 -50.59 10.00
C ALA A 804 -31.09 -49.44 9.21
N GLY A 805 -30.47 -48.47 9.89
CA GLY A 805 -29.80 -47.34 9.24
C GLY A 805 -28.60 -47.75 8.39
N ILE A 806 -27.71 -48.62 8.90
CA ILE A 806 -26.58 -49.14 8.13
C ILE A 806 -27.07 -49.94 6.91
N SER A 807 -28.12 -50.75 7.07
CA SER A 807 -28.72 -51.53 5.97
C SER A 807 -29.33 -50.63 4.91
N TYR A 808 -29.99 -49.52 5.31
CA TYR A 808 -30.48 -48.51 4.39
C TYR A 808 -29.33 -47.93 3.55
N PHE A 809 -28.26 -47.45 4.18
CA PHE A 809 -27.12 -46.88 3.44
C PHE A 809 -26.42 -47.91 2.55
N ALA A 810 -26.33 -49.17 2.99
CA ALA A 810 -25.79 -50.26 2.19
C ALA A 810 -26.63 -50.57 0.94
N SER A 811 -27.93 -50.25 0.95
CA SER A 811 -28.82 -50.45 -0.19
C SER A 811 -28.73 -49.35 -1.26
N LEU A 812 -28.11 -48.20 -0.94
CA LEU A 812 -27.95 -47.09 -1.87
C LEU A 812 -26.88 -47.40 -2.92
N GLN A 813 -27.13 -47.02 -4.18
CA GLN A 813 -26.11 -47.10 -5.22
C GLN A 813 -25.06 -46.00 -5.05
N ARG A 814 -23.79 -46.39 -4.94
CA ARG A 814 -22.66 -45.46 -4.85
C ARG A 814 -22.10 -45.20 -6.26
N GLY A 815 -22.25 -43.98 -6.75
CA GLY A 815 -21.71 -43.51 -8.04
C GLY A 815 -21.16 -42.09 -7.92
N HIS A 816 -20.80 -41.47 -9.06
CA HIS A 816 -20.15 -40.15 -9.13
C HIS A 816 -20.92 -38.98 -8.51
N SER A 817 -22.22 -39.14 -8.27
CA SER A 817 -23.10 -38.13 -7.68
C SER A 817 -23.61 -38.53 -6.29
N PHE A 818 -23.02 -39.55 -5.65
CA PHE A 818 -23.45 -40.01 -4.34
C PHE A 818 -23.39 -38.89 -3.29
N GLY A 819 -24.52 -38.60 -2.64
CA GLY A 819 -24.71 -37.40 -1.81
C GLY A 819 -24.00 -37.42 -0.45
N ASN A 820 -23.40 -38.54 -0.04
CA ASN A 820 -22.67 -38.71 1.22
C ASN A 820 -23.45 -38.19 2.44
N ALA A 821 -22.95 -37.17 3.18
CA ALA A 821 -23.67 -36.62 4.34
C ALA A 821 -25.07 -36.07 3.99
N GLY A 822 -25.30 -35.73 2.72
CA GLY A 822 -26.62 -35.41 2.19
C GLY A 822 -27.58 -36.61 2.22
N GLU A 823 -27.10 -37.84 2.05
CA GLU A 823 -27.93 -39.04 2.19
C GLU A 823 -28.37 -39.27 3.63
N ALA A 824 -27.51 -38.95 4.60
CA ALA A 824 -27.89 -39.00 6.01
C ALA A 824 -28.95 -37.94 6.36
N GLU A 825 -28.88 -36.77 5.73
CA GLU A 825 -29.89 -35.71 5.86
C GLU A 825 -31.22 -36.09 5.21
N ASN A 826 -31.16 -36.69 4.01
CA ASN A 826 -32.33 -37.25 3.33
C ASN A 826 -33.00 -38.32 4.20
N LEU A 827 -32.22 -39.25 4.77
CA LEU A 827 -32.76 -40.27 5.66
C LEU A 827 -33.37 -39.66 6.92
N LEU A 828 -32.74 -38.68 7.57
CA LEU A 828 -33.34 -38.00 8.72
C LEU A 828 -34.70 -37.36 8.39
N GLY A 829 -34.81 -36.73 7.22
CA GLY A 829 -36.07 -36.17 6.73
C GLY A 829 -37.16 -37.25 6.62
N ILE A 830 -36.81 -38.41 6.07
CA ILE A 830 -37.71 -39.57 5.95
C ILE A 830 -38.11 -40.09 7.35
N LEU A 831 -37.15 -40.25 8.26
CA LEU A 831 -37.42 -40.75 9.61
C LEU A 831 -38.34 -39.81 10.40
N CYS A 832 -38.13 -38.49 10.31
CA CYS A 832 -38.99 -37.50 10.95
C CYS A 832 -40.41 -37.54 10.37
N ALA A 833 -40.56 -37.63 9.05
CA ALA A 833 -41.86 -37.76 8.41
C ALA A 833 -42.58 -39.03 8.87
N ASN A 834 -41.88 -40.18 8.88
CA ASN A 834 -42.43 -41.46 9.33
C ASN A 834 -42.83 -41.44 10.81
N ARG A 835 -42.03 -40.80 11.67
CA ARG A 835 -42.34 -40.58 13.08
C ARG A 835 -43.63 -39.77 13.24
N ASP A 836 -43.76 -38.66 12.53
CA ASP A 836 -44.93 -37.78 12.63
C ASP A 836 -46.19 -38.51 12.15
N ASP A 837 -46.07 -39.29 11.09
CA ASP A 837 -47.12 -40.20 10.60
C ASP A 837 -47.52 -41.24 11.64
N ARG A 838 -46.53 -41.88 12.28
CA ARG A 838 -46.74 -42.85 13.36
C ARG A 838 -47.43 -42.19 14.56
N PHE A 839 -47.05 -40.97 14.92
CA PHE A 839 -47.66 -40.21 16.00
C PHE A 839 -49.15 -39.89 15.72
N ILE A 840 -49.46 -39.41 14.51
CA ILE A 840 -50.85 -39.12 14.08
C ILE A 840 -51.73 -40.37 14.13
N LYS A 841 -51.18 -41.52 13.71
CA LYS A 841 -51.87 -42.82 13.68
C LYS A 841 -51.95 -43.51 15.06
N GLY A 842 -51.22 -43.01 16.07
CA GLY A 842 -51.16 -43.60 17.40
C GLY A 842 -52.50 -43.55 18.17
N THR A 843 -52.65 -44.41 19.18
CA THR A 843 -53.79 -44.38 20.11
C THR A 843 -53.80 -43.09 20.96
N PRO A 844 -54.94 -42.70 21.56
CA PRO A 844 -55.01 -41.54 22.46
C PRO A 844 -54.01 -41.63 23.62
N GLU A 845 -53.75 -42.83 24.15
CA GLU A 845 -52.74 -43.06 25.19
C GLU A 845 -51.32 -42.81 24.66
N GLN A 846 -50.99 -43.31 23.48
CA GLN A 846 -49.69 -43.10 22.83
C GLN A 846 -49.46 -41.63 22.43
N ARG A 847 -50.51 -40.91 22.02
CA ARG A 847 -50.42 -39.48 21.68
C ARG A 847 -50.21 -38.58 22.90
N ASN A 848 -50.48 -39.08 24.11
CA ASN A 848 -50.16 -38.41 25.36
C ASN A 848 -48.75 -38.76 25.88
N ASP A 849 -48.05 -39.71 25.25
CA ASP A 849 -46.67 -40.06 25.58
C ASP A 849 -45.68 -39.14 24.83
N ARG A 850 -44.94 -38.36 25.62
CA ARG A 850 -43.94 -37.43 25.09
C ARG A 850 -42.80 -38.15 24.37
N ASP A 851 -42.41 -39.33 24.82
CA ASP A 851 -41.33 -40.10 24.20
C ASP A 851 -41.81 -40.68 22.86
N PHE A 852 -43.08 -41.07 22.74
CA PHE A 852 -43.66 -41.57 21.49
C PHE A 852 -43.71 -40.50 20.40
N ALA A 853 -43.94 -39.24 20.77
CA ALA A 853 -43.95 -38.08 19.87
C ALA A 853 -42.54 -37.65 19.41
N GLN A 854 -41.51 -37.93 20.22
CA GLN A 854 -40.17 -37.38 20.03
C GLN A 854 -39.14 -38.41 19.53
N ARG A 855 -39.28 -39.70 19.89
CA ARG A 855 -38.31 -40.73 19.52
C ARG A 855 -38.52 -41.29 18.12
N ILE A 856 -37.40 -41.56 17.44
CA ILE A 856 -37.33 -42.40 16.23
C ILE A 856 -37.17 -43.85 16.67
N PHE A 857 -38.04 -44.72 16.18
CA PHE A 857 -38.02 -46.17 16.42
C PHE A 857 -37.57 -46.94 15.18
N PRO A 858 -37.17 -48.21 15.30
CA PRO A 858 -36.73 -49.01 14.16
C PRO A 858 -37.77 -49.06 13.03
N CYS A 859 -39.06 -49.10 13.38
CA CYS A 859 -40.18 -49.08 12.42
C CYS A 859 -40.27 -47.81 11.57
N ASP A 860 -39.59 -46.72 11.96
CA ASP A 860 -39.56 -45.49 11.19
C ASP A 860 -38.54 -45.56 10.04
N PHE A 861 -37.61 -46.54 10.04
CA PHE A 861 -36.62 -46.72 8.98
C PHE A 861 -37.22 -47.34 7.70
N PRO A 862 -36.82 -46.86 6.50
CA PRO A 862 -37.23 -47.48 5.25
C PRO A 862 -36.74 -48.93 5.19
N ASN A 863 -37.63 -49.85 4.81
CA ASN A 863 -37.37 -51.29 4.69
C ASN A 863 -37.09 -52.02 6.02
N TYR A 864 -37.40 -51.43 7.18
CA TYR A 864 -37.37 -52.16 8.44
C TYR A 864 -38.46 -53.26 8.45
N SER A 865 -38.04 -54.50 8.72
CA SER A 865 -38.94 -55.63 8.99
C SER A 865 -38.50 -56.27 10.32
N ASP A 866 -39.45 -56.73 11.13
CA ASP A 866 -39.17 -57.37 12.43
C ASP A 866 -38.39 -58.70 12.32
N THR A 867 -38.01 -59.11 11.11
CA THR A 867 -37.32 -60.36 10.81
C THR A 867 -35.88 -60.12 10.33
N VAL A 868 -34.94 -59.87 11.26
CA VAL A 868 -33.50 -60.03 10.95
C VAL A 868 -32.79 -60.77 12.08
N SER A 869 -32.62 -62.07 11.88
CA SER A 869 -31.62 -62.92 12.54
C SER A 869 -30.27 -62.84 11.81
N HIS A 870 -29.17 -62.97 12.55
CA HIS A 870 -27.76 -62.89 12.12
C HIS A 870 -27.41 -63.49 10.74
N PRO A 871 -26.40 -62.93 10.04
CA PRO A 871 -26.00 -63.39 8.71
C PRO A 871 -25.11 -64.63 8.78
N SER A 872 -25.37 -65.61 7.91
CA SER A 872 -24.45 -66.70 7.59
C SER A 872 -24.06 -66.65 6.11
N ASN A 873 -22.75 -66.66 5.87
CA ASN A 873 -22.05 -66.71 4.59
C ASN A 873 -22.62 -67.71 3.57
N SER A 874 -22.73 -67.29 2.31
CA SER A 874 -22.18 -68.02 1.16
C SER A 874 -22.16 -67.13 -0.08
N ALA A 875 -20.96 -66.95 -0.64
CA ALA A 875 -20.70 -66.45 -1.99
C ALA A 875 -21.14 -67.46 -3.06
N GLN A 876 -21.18 -67.01 -4.33
CA GLN A 876 -21.55 -67.70 -5.60
C GLN A 876 -22.99 -67.34 -6.04
N ASP A 877 -23.30 -66.82 -7.23
CA ASP A 877 -22.63 -66.83 -8.54
C ASP A 877 -22.99 -65.57 -9.34
N VAL A 878 -22.04 -65.05 -10.13
CA VAL A 878 -22.29 -64.10 -11.23
C VAL A 878 -21.98 -64.84 -12.52
N ALA A 879 -22.99 -64.99 -13.39
CA ALA A 879 -22.82 -65.49 -14.74
C ALA A 879 -23.46 -64.50 -15.74
N ASP A 880 -22.62 -64.05 -16.68
CA ASP A 880 -22.96 -63.23 -17.83
C ASP A 880 -24.01 -63.89 -18.74
N ILE A 881 -24.99 -63.12 -19.23
CA ILE A 881 -25.63 -63.35 -20.54
C ILE A 881 -25.92 -62.02 -21.23
N SER A 882 -25.20 -61.78 -22.32
CA SER A 882 -25.47 -60.77 -23.35
C SER A 882 -26.46 -61.32 -24.40
N VAL A 883 -27.50 -60.57 -24.78
CA VAL A 883 -28.20 -60.70 -26.08
C VAL A 883 -28.77 -59.32 -26.49
N GLY A 884 -28.54 -58.91 -27.74
CA GLY A 884 -29.14 -57.73 -28.38
C GLY A 884 -30.21 -58.11 -29.41
N ILE A 885 -31.13 -57.17 -29.70
CA ILE A 885 -32.04 -57.20 -30.86
C ILE A 885 -32.26 -55.75 -31.37
N THR A 886 -32.19 -55.59 -32.70
CA THR A 886 -32.50 -54.43 -33.55
C THR A 886 -33.99 -54.33 -33.91
N GLU A 887 -34.40 -53.12 -34.33
CA GLU A 887 -35.67 -52.68 -34.92
C GLU A 887 -36.63 -53.77 -35.46
N SER A 888 -37.87 -53.77 -34.96
CA SER A 888 -39.03 -54.31 -35.67
C SER A 888 -40.29 -53.54 -35.31
N SER A 889 -40.87 -52.87 -36.32
CA SER A 889 -42.25 -52.39 -36.35
C SER A 889 -43.23 -53.52 -35.97
N PHE A 890 -44.05 -53.27 -34.97
CA PHE A 890 -45.09 -54.20 -34.52
C PHE A 890 -46.25 -54.24 -35.51
N ASP A 891 -46.51 -55.42 -36.08
CA ASP A 891 -47.53 -55.67 -37.12
C ASP A 891 -48.86 -56.21 -36.51
N GLY A 892 -49.15 -55.83 -35.27
CA GLY A 892 -50.35 -56.25 -34.54
C GLY A 892 -51.26 -55.07 -34.19
N THR A 893 -52.55 -55.32 -34.00
CA THR A 893 -53.47 -54.31 -33.46
C THR A 893 -53.27 -54.19 -31.94
N ILE A 894 -52.87 -53.01 -31.45
CA ILE A 894 -52.81 -52.74 -30.00
C ILE A 894 -54.19 -52.27 -29.54
N ASP A 895 -54.80 -53.04 -28.65
CA ASP A 895 -56.10 -52.72 -28.08
C ASP A 895 -55.95 -52.00 -26.73
N CYS A 896 -56.31 -50.72 -26.69
CA CYS A 896 -56.37 -49.89 -25.49
C CYS A 896 -57.80 -49.78 -24.94
N THR A 897 -58.77 -50.56 -25.44
CA THR A 897 -60.20 -50.48 -25.09
C THR A 897 -60.59 -51.42 -23.94
N ALA A 898 -60.10 -51.18 -22.73
CA ALA A 898 -60.61 -51.91 -21.56
C ALA A 898 -60.22 -51.22 -20.26
N GLU A 899 -60.98 -50.22 -19.82
CA GLU A 899 -60.77 -49.61 -18.51
C GLU A 899 -62.09 -49.28 -17.82
N ASP A 900 -62.12 -49.49 -16.51
CA ASP A 900 -63.21 -49.09 -15.63
C ASP A 900 -63.05 -47.59 -15.33
N GLU A 901 -64.12 -46.79 -15.51
CA GLU A 901 -64.13 -45.34 -15.28
C GLU A 901 -63.59 -44.97 -13.88
N GLN A 902 -63.66 -45.89 -12.92
CA GLN A 902 -63.13 -45.70 -11.57
C GLN A 902 -61.59 -45.47 -11.53
N PHE A 903 -60.83 -45.86 -12.56
CA PHE A 903 -59.38 -45.68 -12.63
C PHE A 903 -58.91 -44.44 -13.41
N GLY A 904 -59.82 -43.60 -13.89
CA GLY A 904 -59.47 -42.37 -14.61
C GLY A 904 -58.81 -41.31 -13.71
N VAL A 905 -57.88 -40.55 -14.26
CA VAL A 905 -57.36 -39.30 -13.68
C VAL A 905 -58.48 -38.26 -13.71
N THR A 906 -59.03 -37.92 -12.54
CA THR A 906 -60.15 -36.96 -12.43
C THR A 906 -59.82 -35.76 -11.55
N GLN A 907 -58.75 -35.84 -10.75
CA GLN A 907 -58.30 -34.75 -9.86
C GLN A 907 -56.78 -34.59 -9.90
N GLY A 908 -56.28 -33.44 -9.43
CA GLY A 908 -54.86 -33.09 -9.51
C GLY A 908 -53.90 -34.04 -8.77
N ASN A 909 -54.36 -34.75 -7.72
CA ASN A 909 -53.52 -35.72 -7.01
C ASN A 909 -53.34 -37.04 -7.78
N ASP A 910 -54.29 -37.40 -8.66
CA ASP A 910 -54.22 -38.64 -9.44
C ASP A 910 -53.02 -38.61 -10.41
N ILE A 911 -52.59 -37.41 -10.82
CA ILE A 911 -51.47 -37.17 -11.74
C ILE A 911 -50.19 -37.90 -11.30
N TYR A 912 -49.88 -37.86 -10.00
CA TYR A 912 -48.63 -38.43 -9.47
C TYR A 912 -48.61 -39.96 -9.61
N ASN A 913 -49.78 -40.59 -9.64
CA ASN A 913 -49.94 -42.03 -9.78
C ASN A 913 -50.13 -42.48 -11.25
N SER A 914 -49.91 -41.57 -12.20
CA SER A 914 -50.16 -41.81 -13.63
C SER A 914 -49.02 -41.39 -14.55
N VAL A 915 -48.08 -40.56 -14.09
CA VAL A 915 -46.94 -40.07 -14.88
C VAL A 915 -45.62 -40.51 -14.25
N GLY A 916 -44.79 -41.21 -15.01
CA GLY A 916 -43.51 -41.75 -14.57
C GLY A 916 -42.34 -41.34 -15.47
N LEU A 917 -41.15 -41.58 -14.97
CA LEU A 917 -39.89 -41.38 -15.67
C LEU A 917 -39.57 -42.64 -16.49
N LEU A 918 -39.27 -42.48 -17.77
CA LEU A 918 -38.84 -43.54 -18.67
C LEU A 918 -37.33 -43.40 -18.91
N GLU A 919 -36.56 -44.39 -18.46
CA GLU A 919 -35.11 -44.41 -18.49
C GLU A 919 -34.61 -45.45 -19.49
N SER A 920 -33.59 -45.11 -20.26
CA SER A 920 -32.86 -46.00 -21.16
C SER A 920 -31.35 -45.81 -20.99
N GLU A 921 -30.55 -46.66 -21.63
CA GLU A 921 -29.08 -46.56 -21.56
C GLU A 921 -28.54 -45.25 -22.19
N LYS A 922 -29.27 -44.63 -23.13
CA LYS A 922 -28.82 -43.43 -23.85
C LYS A 922 -29.53 -42.13 -23.43
N GLY A 923 -30.57 -42.21 -22.62
CA GLY A 923 -31.34 -41.02 -22.25
C GLY A 923 -32.57 -41.30 -21.39
N MET A 924 -33.20 -40.23 -20.92
CA MET A 924 -34.36 -40.26 -20.05
C MET A 924 -35.46 -39.34 -20.60
N GLY A 925 -36.72 -39.72 -20.41
CA GLY A 925 -37.87 -38.88 -20.75
C GLY A 925 -39.06 -39.17 -19.85
N THR A 926 -40.20 -38.54 -20.13
CA THR A 926 -41.43 -38.73 -19.36
C THR A 926 -42.38 -39.66 -20.12
N ALA A 927 -43.07 -40.56 -19.42
CA ALA A 927 -44.14 -41.40 -19.98
C ALA A 927 -45.35 -41.44 -19.03
N PHE A 928 -46.54 -41.67 -19.56
CA PHE A 928 -47.76 -41.71 -18.74
C PHE A 928 -48.69 -42.86 -19.09
N ILE A 929 -49.45 -43.32 -18.10
CA ILE A 929 -50.30 -44.51 -18.18
C ILE A 929 -51.57 -44.21 -18.99
N ILE A 930 -51.82 -45.05 -19.98
CA ILE A 930 -52.98 -44.99 -20.88
C ILE A 930 -53.81 -46.28 -20.84
N SER A 931 -53.31 -47.34 -20.19
CA SER A 931 -54.10 -48.52 -19.83
C SER A 931 -53.51 -49.24 -18.62
N VAL A 932 -54.24 -49.32 -17.51
CA VAL A 932 -53.89 -50.09 -16.31
C VAL A 932 -53.99 -51.59 -16.59
N ASN A 933 -55.09 -52.03 -17.20
CA ASN A 933 -55.36 -53.45 -17.46
C ASN A 933 -54.35 -54.08 -18.43
N ASN A 934 -54.01 -53.36 -19.51
CA ASN A 934 -53.06 -53.85 -20.50
C ASN A 934 -51.60 -53.44 -20.20
N ARG A 935 -51.42 -52.58 -19.20
CA ARG A 935 -50.15 -52.02 -18.72
C ARG A 935 -49.43 -51.18 -19.78
N TYR A 936 -50.18 -50.32 -20.45
CA TYR A 936 -49.65 -49.47 -21.51
C TYR A 936 -49.33 -48.06 -21.01
N VAL A 937 -48.17 -47.56 -21.45
CA VAL A 937 -47.75 -46.16 -21.31
C VAL A 937 -47.47 -45.57 -22.68
N ILE A 938 -47.65 -44.25 -22.80
CA ILE A 938 -47.30 -43.48 -23.98
C ILE A 938 -46.21 -42.45 -23.65
N THR A 939 -45.34 -42.17 -24.62
CA THR A 939 -44.27 -41.16 -24.56
C THR A 939 -43.99 -40.62 -25.97
N ALA A 940 -42.99 -39.73 -26.09
CA ALA A 940 -42.52 -39.22 -27.36
C ALA A 940 -41.62 -40.25 -28.09
N SER A 941 -41.71 -40.32 -29.42
CA SER A 941 -40.92 -41.27 -30.22
C SER A 941 -39.40 -41.07 -30.04
N HIS A 942 -38.93 -39.83 -30.02
CA HIS A 942 -37.50 -39.54 -29.83
C HIS A 942 -36.95 -39.97 -28.45
N VAL A 943 -37.81 -40.14 -27.43
CA VAL A 943 -37.38 -40.64 -26.12
C VAL A 943 -36.98 -42.13 -26.20
N VAL A 944 -37.56 -42.87 -27.14
CA VAL A 944 -37.31 -44.31 -27.33
C VAL A 944 -36.39 -44.64 -28.50
N GLU A 945 -36.08 -43.65 -29.35
CA GLU A 945 -35.19 -43.84 -30.51
C GLU A 945 -33.81 -44.37 -30.10
N GLY A 946 -33.32 -45.39 -30.82
CA GLY A 946 -31.99 -45.95 -30.63
C GLY A 946 -31.77 -46.78 -29.35
N ASN A 947 -32.82 -47.08 -28.58
CA ASN A 947 -32.77 -47.86 -27.33
C ASN A 947 -33.65 -49.12 -27.42
N SER A 948 -33.22 -50.22 -26.79
CA SER A 948 -33.92 -51.51 -26.85
C SER A 948 -34.45 -52.01 -25.49
N LYS A 949 -34.07 -51.35 -24.40
CA LYS A 949 -34.50 -51.67 -23.02
C LYS A 949 -34.86 -50.38 -22.30
N PHE A 950 -36.02 -50.39 -21.65
CA PHE A 950 -36.52 -49.24 -20.92
C PHE A 950 -36.91 -49.64 -19.51
N LYS A 951 -36.71 -48.72 -18.58
CA LYS A 951 -37.16 -48.83 -17.20
C LYS A 951 -38.15 -47.70 -16.93
N PHE A 952 -39.36 -48.05 -16.51
CA PHE A 952 -40.38 -47.09 -16.13
C PHE A 952 -40.43 -46.99 -14.61
N THR A 953 -40.23 -45.78 -14.10
CA THR A 953 -40.33 -45.46 -12.67
C THR A 953 -41.52 -44.56 -12.43
N LEU A 954 -42.50 -45.04 -11.67
CA LEU A 954 -43.66 -44.29 -11.21
C LEU A 954 -43.52 -43.95 -9.72
N ASN A 955 -43.81 -42.70 -9.35
CA ASN A 955 -43.84 -42.28 -7.95
C ASN A 955 -45.25 -42.45 -7.37
N PHE A 956 -45.48 -43.56 -6.66
CA PHE A 956 -46.78 -43.94 -6.13
C PHE A 956 -46.85 -43.64 -4.63
N GLY A 957 -47.16 -42.38 -4.29
CA GLY A 957 -47.17 -41.90 -2.90
C GLY A 957 -45.75 -41.76 -2.32
N ASP A 958 -45.40 -42.63 -1.37
CA ASP A 958 -44.07 -42.69 -0.71
C ASP A 958 -43.20 -43.83 -1.26
N ARG A 959 -43.64 -44.50 -2.33
CA ARG A 959 -42.94 -45.65 -2.93
C ARG A 959 -42.66 -45.40 -4.41
N LEU A 960 -41.44 -45.76 -4.81
CA LEU A 960 -41.05 -45.79 -6.22
C LEU A 960 -41.35 -47.16 -6.78
N PHE A 961 -42.28 -47.21 -7.71
CA PHE A 961 -42.60 -48.40 -8.45
C PHE A 961 -41.75 -48.44 -9.72
N GLN A 962 -40.87 -49.44 -9.83
CA GLN A 962 -40.01 -49.63 -10.98
C GLN A 962 -40.35 -50.92 -11.70
N THR A 963 -40.52 -50.84 -13.00
CA THR A 963 -40.82 -51.98 -13.87
C THR A 963 -40.06 -51.82 -15.18
N ASN A 964 -39.69 -52.92 -15.84
CA ASN A 964 -39.22 -52.79 -17.21
C ASN A 964 -40.38 -52.42 -18.13
N ALA A 965 -40.04 -51.76 -19.22
CA ALA A 965 -40.94 -51.40 -20.28
C ALA A 965 -40.39 -51.90 -21.63
N ARG A 966 -41.28 -52.44 -22.45
CA ARG A 966 -40.97 -52.94 -23.79
C ARG A 966 -41.68 -52.09 -24.82
N LEU A 967 -40.93 -51.58 -25.80
CA LEU A 967 -41.50 -50.85 -26.93
C LEU A 967 -42.46 -51.75 -27.73
N LEU A 968 -43.72 -51.32 -27.86
CA LEU A 968 -44.74 -52.01 -28.65
C LEU A 968 -44.99 -51.30 -29.97
N TRP A 969 -45.07 -49.97 -29.99
CA TRP A 969 -45.35 -49.24 -31.21
C TRP A 969 -44.62 -47.90 -31.20
N ASN A 970 -44.21 -47.44 -32.38
CA ASN A 970 -43.46 -46.22 -32.55
C ASN A 970 -43.84 -45.57 -33.89
N ASN A 971 -44.18 -44.28 -33.87
CA ASN A 971 -44.38 -43.46 -35.05
C ASN A 971 -43.51 -42.21 -34.94
N ALA A 972 -42.39 -42.22 -35.65
CA ALA A 972 -41.42 -41.13 -35.65
C ALA A 972 -41.93 -39.87 -36.38
N GLU A 973 -42.88 -39.99 -37.32
CA GLU A 973 -43.43 -38.82 -38.03
C GLU A 973 -44.31 -37.96 -37.13
N GLN A 974 -45.16 -38.61 -36.32
CA GLN A 974 -46.08 -37.94 -35.37
C GLN A 974 -45.48 -37.77 -33.96
N ASP A 975 -44.30 -38.34 -33.73
CA ASP A 975 -43.54 -38.36 -32.48
C ASP A 975 -44.22 -39.09 -31.31
N PHE A 976 -44.91 -40.20 -31.57
CA PHE A 976 -45.53 -41.02 -30.51
C PHE A 976 -44.87 -42.40 -30.37
N ALA A 977 -44.79 -42.90 -29.13
CA ALA A 977 -44.40 -44.27 -28.84
C ALA A 977 -45.26 -44.87 -27.72
N ILE A 978 -45.64 -46.14 -27.87
CA ILE A 978 -46.37 -46.92 -26.86
C ILE A 978 -45.48 -48.06 -26.38
N LEU A 979 -45.38 -48.19 -25.05
CA LEU A 979 -44.64 -49.26 -24.39
C LEU A 979 -45.57 -50.06 -23.47
N GLN A 980 -45.26 -51.34 -23.30
CA GLN A 980 -45.90 -52.20 -22.31
C GLN A 980 -45.00 -52.42 -21.12
N LEU A 981 -45.56 -52.27 -19.93
CA LEU A 981 -44.87 -52.49 -18.67
C LEU A 981 -45.01 -53.95 -18.21
N ASP A 982 -43.95 -54.51 -17.61
CA ASP A 982 -44.01 -55.85 -17.01
C ASP A 982 -45.02 -55.91 -15.84
N SER A 983 -45.22 -54.81 -15.12
CA SER A 983 -46.16 -54.70 -14.00
C SER A 983 -46.61 -53.25 -13.80
N ILE A 984 -47.75 -53.04 -13.11
CA ILE A 984 -48.26 -51.72 -12.70
C ILE A 984 -48.73 -51.84 -11.23
N PRO A 985 -48.54 -50.81 -10.39
CA PRO A 985 -48.93 -50.88 -8.98
C PRO A 985 -50.46 -50.83 -8.82
N GLU A 986 -50.96 -51.50 -7.79
CA GLU A 986 -52.38 -51.48 -7.44
C GLU A 986 -52.82 -50.06 -7.08
N GLY A 987 -53.85 -49.54 -7.77
CA GLY A 987 -54.35 -48.17 -7.62
C GLY A 987 -53.73 -47.14 -8.57
N ALA A 988 -52.88 -47.56 -9.53
CA ALA A 988 -52.48 -46.71 -10.65
C ALA A 988 -53.70 -46.15 -11.40
N LYS A 989 -53.58 -44.92 -11.88
CA LYS A 989 -54.63 -44.22 -12.61
C LYS A 989 -54.21 -44.04 -14.08
N TYR A 990 -55.16 -44.00 -15.00
CA TYR A 990 -54.90 -43.76 -16.42
C TYR A 990 -55.45 -42.42 -16.89
N PHE A 991 -54.84 -41.85 -17.92
CA PHE A 991 -55.33 -40.63 -18.54
C PHE A 991 -56.39 -40.90 -19.60
N VAL A 992 -57.48 -40.15 -19.54
CA VAL A 992 -58.51 -40.12 -20.60
C VAL A 992 -58.13 -39.07 -21.65
N PHE A 993 -58.29 -39.41 -22.93
CA PHE A 993 -58.01 -38.50 -24.04
C PHE A 993 -59.21 -37.62 -24.37
N ASP A 994 -58.96 -36.38 -24.80
CA ASP A 994 -59.98 -35.48 -25.34
C ASP A 994 -59.72 -35.18 -26.82
N THR A 995 -60.56 -35.76 -27.66
CA THR A 995 -60.56 -35.55 -29.11
C THR A 995 -61.64 -34.58 -29.58
N ALA A 996 -62.51 -34.10 -28.68
CA ALA A 996 -63.71 -33.32 -29.02
C ALA A 996 -63.54 -31.81 -28.79
N THR A 997 -62.79 -31.41 -27.77
CA THR A 997 -62.64 -29.99 -27.35
C THR A 997 -61.79 -29.20 -28.34
N ALA A 998 -62.27 -28.12 -28.96
CA ALA A 998 -61.45 -27.36 -29.93
C ALA A 998 -60.14 -26.80 -29.32
N ARG A 999 -59.04 -26.80 -30.09
CA ARG A 999 -57.68 -26.42 -29.65
C ARG A 999 -57.47 -24.91 -29.78
N GLU A 1000 -58.36 -24.13 -29.18
CA GLU A 1000 -58.38 -22.68 -29.37
C GLU A 1000 -57.28 -21.97 -28.56
N PRO A 1001 -56.66 -20.90 -29.08
CA PRO A 1001 -55.76 -20.05 -28.32
C PRO A 1001 -56.42 -19.55 -27.02
N ALA A 1002 -55.60 -19.33 -25.98
CA ALA A 1002 -56.01 -18.99 -24.61
C ALA A 1002 -56.72 -20.10 -23.81
N THR A 1003 -56.93 -21.30 -24.38
CA THR A 1003 -57.40 -22.46 -23.61
C THR A 1003 -56.38 -22.81 -22.54
N SER A 1004 -56.83 -22.87 -21.28
CA SER A 1004 -55.95 -23.15 -20.13
C SER A 1004 -55.55 -24.62 -20.09
N ILE A 1005 -54.24 -24.86 -20.03
CA ILE A 1005 -53.64 -26.21 -20.06
C ILE A 1005 -52.59 -26.36 -18.96
N ARG A 1006 -52.25 -27.62 -18.67
CA ARG A 1006 -51.15 -27.97 -17.78
C ARG A 1006 -50.27 -29.02 -18.43
N ILE A 1007 -48.97 -28.93 -18.19
CA ILE A 1007 -47.96 -29.93 -18.59
C ILE A 1007 -47.54 -30.66 -17.32
N VAL A 1008 -47.55 -31.99 -17.38
CA VAL A 1008 -47.01 -32.84 -16.31
C VAL A 1008 -45.74 -33.51 -16.82
N ALA A 1009 -44.57 -33.19 -16.26
CA ALA A 1009 -43.33 -33.82 -16.72
C ALA A 1009 -42.20 -33.79 -15.69
N PHE A 1010 -41.10 -34.48 -15.99
CA PHE A 1010 -39.88 -34.48 -15.18
C PHE A 1010 -38.78 -33.61 -15.82
N PRO A 1011 -38.70 -32.30 -15.49
CA PRO A 1011 -37.64 -31.44 -16.01
C PRO A 1011 -36.25 -31.86 -15.50
N LEU A 1012 -35.23 -31.73 -16.34
CA LEU A 1012 -33.81 -31.99 -16.09
C LEU A 1012 -33.46 -33.42 -15.61
N GLY A 1013 -34.28 -34.43 -15.96
CA GLY A 1013 -34.00 -35.81 -15.56
C GLY A 1013 -33.88 -35.95 -14.03
N ARG A 1014 -34.72 -35.21 -13.27
CA ARG A 1014 -34.75 -35.27 -11.81
C ARG A 1014 -34.74 -36.73 -11.35
N GLN A 1015 -34.01 -36.96 -10.25
CA GLN A 1015 -33.87 -38.28 -9.62
C GLN A 1015 -35.22 -39.01 -9.56
N VAL A 1016 -35.12 -40.33 -9.71
CA VAL A 1016 -36.17 -41.35 -9.62
C VAL A 1016 -37.14 -41.12 -8.44
N SER A 1017 -36.76 -40.38 -7.38
CA SER A 1017 -37.56 -40.02 -6.20
C SER A 1017 -38.47 -38.78 -6.30
N SER A 1018 -38.36 -37.97 -7.35
CA SER A 1018 -39.10 -36.71 -7.45
C SER A 1018 -40.56 -36.92 -7.87
N LYS A 1019 -41.46 -36.00 -7.49
CA LYS A 1019 -42.83 -35.93 -8.05
C LYS A 1019 -42.79 -35.20 -9.39
N ALA A 1020 -43.62 -35.63 -10.35
CA ALA A 1020 -43.75 -34.95 -11.63
C ALA A 1020 -44.10 -33.46 -11.42
N VAL A 1021 -43.47 -32.57 -12.19
CA VAL A 1021 -43.70 -31.12 -12.10
C VAL A 1021 -44.91 -30.77 -12.94
N LEU A 1022 -45.80 -29.96 -12.37
CA LEU A 1022 -46.97 -29.42 -13.04
C LEU A 1022 -46.70 -27.98 -13.45
N THR A 1023 -46.58 -27.72 -14.76
CA THR A 1023 -46.46 -26.36 -15.30
C THR A 1023 -47.78 -25.93 -15.92
N SER A 1024 -48.35 -24.83 -15.45
CA SER A 1024 -49.57 -24.25 -16.02
C SER A 1024 -49.25 -23.28 -17.15
N GLY A 1025 -50.11 -23.21 -18.16
CA GLY A 1025 -50.04 -22.22 -19.23
C GLY A 1025 -51.32 -22.21 -20.05
N ALA A 1026 -51.25 -21.61 -21.24
CA ALA A 1026 -52.35 -21.64 -22.21
C ALA A 1026 -51.85 -22.13 -23.57
N ILE A 1027 -52.78 -22.57 -24.42
CA ILE A 1027 -52.53 -22.76 -25.84
C ILE A 1027 -52.25 -21.39 -26.44
N SER A 1028 -51.07 -21.18 -27.03
CA SER A 1028 -50.75 -19.94 -27.74
C SER A 1028 -51.21 -19.99 -29.18
N ASN A 1029 -51.10 -21.15 -29.83
CA ASN A 1029 -51.54 -21.37 -31.19
C ASN A 1029 -51.79 -22.85 -31.47
N TYR A 1030 -52.57 -23.16 -32.50
CA TYR A 1030 -52.72 -24.50 -33.06
C TYR A 1030 -52.32 -24.46 -34.54
N GLU A 1031 -51.40 -25.35 -34.94
CA GLU A 1031 -50.84 -25.39 -36.28
C GLU A 1031 -50.98 -26.78 -36.88
N GLU A 1032 -51.76 -26.89 -37.95
CA GLU A 1032 -51.87 -28.13 -38.70
C GLU A 1032 -50.60 -28.38 -39.50
N ASN A 1033 -50.10 -29.63 -39.47
CA ASN A 1033 -48.96 -30.08 -40.25
C ASN A 1033 -47.66 -29.26 -40.03
N LEU A 1034 -47.38 -28.83 -38.81
CA LEU A 1034 -46.14 -28.14 -38.44
C LEU A 1034 -44.93 -29.04 -38.69
N THR A 1035 -43.93 -28.50 -39.37
CA THR A 1035 -42.63 -29.16 -39.56
C THR A 1035 -41.66 -28.67 -38.49
N ILE A 1036 -41.11 -29.59 -37.69
CA ILE A 1036 -40.08 -29.30 -36.68
C ILE A 1036 -38.79 -30.01 -37.07
N ARG A 1037 -37.66 -29.33 -36.86
CA ARG A 1037 -36.32 -29.91 -37.07
C ARG A 1037 -35.77 -30.43 -35.74
N ASN A 1038 -35.38 -31.69 -35.73
CA ASN A 1038 -34.74 -32.33 -34.60
C ASN A 1038 -33.25 -31.95 -34.50
N GLU A 1039 -32.66 -32.21 -33.33
CA GLU A 1039 -31.22 -31.98 -33.07
C GLU A 1039 -30.31 -32.83 -33.97
N ASP A 1040 -30.79 -33.98 -34.45
CA ASP A 1040 -30.09 -34.87 -35.40
C ASP A 1040 -30.24 -34.44 -36.87
N GLY A 1041 -31.01 -33.37 -37.14
CA GLY A 1041 -31.23 -32.83 -38.47
C GLY A 1041 -32.41 -33.43 -39.24
N THR A 1042 -33.13 -34.42 -38.69
CA THR A 1042 -34.35 -34.99 -39.29
C THR A 1042 -35.55 -34.05 -39.12
N GLN A 1043 -36.57 -34.20 -39.98
CA GLN A 1043 -37.78 -33.38 -39.95
C GLN A 1043 -39.00 -34.25 -39.62
N ARG A 1044 -39.81 -33.82 -38.64
CA ARG A 1044 -41.10 -34.44 -38.28
C ARG A 1044 -42.23 -33.50 -38.67
N ARG A 1045 -43.38 -34.05 -39.08
CA ARG A 1045 -44.54 -33.28 -39.52
C ARG A 1045 -45.82 -33.78 -38.86
N PHE A 1046 -46.45 -32.92 -38.05
CA PHE A 1046 -47.64 -33.29 -37.28
C PHE A 1046 -48.49 -32.07 -36.93
N ASN A 1047 -49.74 -32.30 -36.53
CA ASN A 1047 -50.60 -31.25 -35.97
C ASN A 1047 -50.13 -30.89 -34.55
N ALA A 1048 -49.84 -29.62 -34.35
CA ALA A 1048 -49.08 -29.12 -33.22
C ALA A 1048 -49.89 -28.14 -32.37
N ILE A 1049 -49.90 -28.37 -31.07
CA ILE A 1049 -50.38 -27.43 -30.05
C ILE A 1049 -49.16 -26.65 -29.55
N ARG A 1050 -49.10 -25.35 -29.84
CA ARG A 1050 -48.10 -24.45 -29.24
C ARG A 1050 -48.58 -23.97 -27.88
N THR A 1051 -47.66 -23.91 -26.92
CA THR A 1051 -47.99 -23.56 -25.54
C THR A 1051 -47.03 -22.53 -24.97
N GLU A 1052 -47.57 -21.68 -24.10
CA GLU A 1052 -46.79 -20.74 -23.29
C GLU A 1052 -46.24 -21.38 -22.01
N ALA A 1053 -46.69 -22.60 -21.67
CA ALA A 1053 -46.18 -23.32 -20.52
C ALA A 1053 -44.70 -23.63 -20.70
N GLN A 1054 -43.90 -23.36 -19.67
CA GLN A 1054 -42.45 -23.63 -19.70
C GLN A 1054 -42.17 -25.13 -19.72
N ALA A 1055 -41.52 -25.60 -20.78
CA ALA A 1055 -40.89 -26.92 -20.86
C ALA A 1055 -39.36 -26.77 -20.87
N THR A 1056 -38.67 -27.73 -20.24
CA THR A 1056 -37.20 -27.79 -20.20
C THR A 1056 -36.74 -29.20 -20.58
N HIS A 1057 -35.45 -29.39 -20.83
CA HIS A 1057 -34.90 -30.69 -21.25
C HIS A 1057 -35.29 -31.81 -20.25
N GLY A 1058 -35.69 -33.00 -20.74
CA GLY A 1058 -36.23 -34.10 -19.91
C GLY A 1058 -37.76 -34.11 -19.75
N SER A 1059 -38.45 -33.01 -20.09
CA SER A 1059 -39.94 -32.96 -20.05
C SER A 1059 -40.63 -33.65 -21.24
N SER A 1060 -39.87 -34.04 -22.27
CA SER A 1060 -40.41 -34.70 -23.47
C SER A 1060 -41.18 -35.97 -23.15
N GLY A 1061 -42.32 -36.15 -23.80
CA GLY A 1061 -43.22 -37.29 -23.59
C GLY A 1061 -44.24 -37.12 -22.47
N GLY A 1062 -44.21 -36.01 -21.73
CA GLY A 1062 -45.22 -35.68 -20.70
C GLY A 1062 -46.59 -35.30 -21.29
N PRO A 1063 -47.71 -35.59 -20.60
CA PRO A 1063 -49.03 -35.24 -21.10
C PRO A 1063 -49.30 -33.74 -20.98
N VAL A 1064 -49.91 -33.18 -22.02
CA VAL A 1064 -50.56 -31.86 -22.02
C VAL A 1064 -52.05 -32.06 -21.80
N VAL A 1065 -52.55 -31.53 -20.70
CA VAL A 1065 -53.93 -31.74 -20.25
C VAL A 1065 -54.72 -30.43 -20.16
N LEU A 1066 -56.03 -30.51 -20.36
CA LEU A 1066 -56.95 -29.41 -20.07
C LEU A 1066 -56.99 -29.13 -18.57
N ALA A 1067 -56.90 -27.85 -18.19
CA ALA A 1067 -56.79 -27.47 -16.77
C ALA A 1067 -58.06 -27.77 -15.94
N ASP A 1068 -59.22 -27.90 -16.58
CA ASP A 1068 -60.53 -28.10 -15.95
C ASP A 1068 -60.92 -29.57 -15.79
N SER A 1069 -60.57 -30.40 -16.77
CA SER A 1069 -61.01 -31.79 -16.89
C SER A 1069 -59.88 -32.81 -16.74
N MET A 1070 -58.62 -32.36 -16.77
CA MET A 1070 -57.42 -33.21 -16.72
C MET A 1070 -57.29 -34.20 -17.89
N LYS A 1071 -58.15 -34.08 -18.91
CA LYS A 1071 -58.07 -34.91 -20.11
C LYS A 1071 -56.89 -34.49 -20.98
N VAL A 1072 -56.21 -35.47 -21.56
CA VAL A 1072 -55.03 -35.26 -22.41
C VAL A 1072 -55.48 -34.78 -23.78
N ILE A 1073 -54.88 -33.68 -24.24
CA ILE A 1073 -55.08 -33.13 -25.59
C ILE A 1073 -53.81 -33.22 -26.44
N GLY A 1074 -52.65 -33.49 -25.84
CA GLY A 1074 -51.40 -33.69 -26.56
C GLY A 1074 -50.28 -34.29 -25.72
N VAL A 1075 -49.18 -34.62 -26.37
CA VAL A 1075 -47.92 -35.09 -25.73
C VAL A 1075 -46.83 -34.08 -26.04
N LEU A 1076 -45.98 -33.74 -25.06
CA LEU A 1076 -44.99 -32.68 -25.18
C LEU A 1076 -43.75 -33.10 -26.01
N HIS A 1077 -43.42 -32.30 -27.02
CA HIS A 1077 -42.32 -32.50 -27.97
C HIS A 1077 -41.56 -31.16 -28.14
N GLY A 1078 -40.58 -30.88 -27.27
CA GLY A 1078 -39.72 -29.72 -27.46
C GLY A 1078 -38.95 -29.81 -28.79
N GLY A 1079 -38.71 -28.69 -29.48
CA GLY A 1079 -37.97 -28.73 -30.75
C GLY A 1079 -37.60 -27.35 -31.30
N MET A 1080 -36.71 -27.30 -32.29
CA MET A 1080 -36.28 -26.04 -32.92
C MET A 1080 -37.11 -25.73 -34.16
N ASN A 1081 -37.52 -24.48 -34.32
CA ASN A 1081 -38.11 -24.00 -35.57
C ASN A 1081 -37.06 -23.91 -36.69
N GLU A 1082 -37.49 -23.62 -37.92
CA GLU A 1082 -36.60 -23.49 -39.09
C GLU A 1082 -35.47 -22.44 -38.91
N SER A 1083 -35.64 -21.51 -37.97
CA SER A 1083 -34.67 -20.46 -37.64
C SER A 1083 -33.74 -20.81 -36.47
N GLY A 1084 -33.83 -22.03 -35.90
CA GLY A 1084 -32.98 -22.49 -34.80
C GLY A 1084 -33.41 -22.04 -33.40
N PHE A 1085 -34.60 -21.44 -33.25
CA PHE A 1085 -35.14 -21.10 -31.93
C PHE A 1085 -35.94 -22.26 -31.35
N PHE A 1086 -35.69 -22.57 -30.08
CA PHE A 1086 -36.43 -23.60 -29.35
C PHE A 1086 -37.89 -23.19 -29.12
N MET A 1087 -38.82 -24.12 -29.37
CA MET A 1087 -40.26 -23.94 -29.20
C MET A 1087 -40.84 -25.03 -28.31
N ASN A 1088 -41.75 -24.64 -27.42
CA ASN A 1088 -42.56 -25.58 -26.65
C ASN A 1088 -43.78 -25.98 -27.48
N VAL A 1089 -43.74 -27.18 -28.03
CA VAL A 1089 -44.79 -27.72 -28.89
C VAL A 1089 -45.22 -29.09 -28.37
N ALA A 1090 -46.49 -29.44 -28.55
CA ALA A 1090 -47.01 -30.76 -28.29
C ALA A 1090 -47.72 -31.32 -29.52
N SER A 1091 -47.63 -32.63 -29.79
CA SER A 1091 -48.41 -33.26 -30.87
C SER A 1091 -49.84 -33.45 -30.38
N ASP A 1092 -50.82 -33.09 -31.19
CA ASP A 1092 -52.22 -33.30 -30.87
C ASP A 1092 -52.52 -34.80 -30.78
N ILE A 1093 -53.08 -35.23 -29.64
CA ILE A 1093 -53.37 -36.65 -29.37
C ILE A 1093 -54.42 -37.22 -30.32
N SER A 1094 -55.29 -36.40 -30.92
CA SER A 1094 -56.32 -36.87 -31.86
C SER A 1094 -55.73 -37.59 -33.09
N GLN A 1095 -54.48 -37.30 -33.44
CA GLN A 1095 -53.78 -37.94 -34.56
C GLN A 1095 -53.58 -39.45 -34.33
N ILE A 1096 -53.42 -39.88 -33.07
CA ILE A 1096 -53.21 -41.29 -32.74
C ILE A 1096 -54.43 -42.18 -33.06
N PHE A 1097 -55.62 -41.58 -33.14
CA PHE A 1097 -56.86 -42.29 -33.49
C PHE A 1097 -57.01 -42.55 -35.00
N ASN A 1098 -56.17 -41.93 -35.83
CA ASN A 1098 -56.13 -42.17 -37.27
C ASN A 1098 -55.23 -43.37 -37.63
N GLU A 1099 -54.48 -43.91 -36.66
CA GLU A 1099 -53.58 -45.05 -36.85
C GLU A 1099 -54.37 -46.36 -36.90
N SER A 1100 -54.37 -47.01 -38.06
CA SER A 1100 -55.19 -48.21 -38.32
C SER A 1100 -54.87 -49.43 -37.44
N ASN A 1101 -53.71 -49.45 -36.80
CA ASN A 1101 -53.22 -50.52 -35.94
C ASN A 1101 -53.41 -50.24 -34.44
N LEU A 1102 -54.06 -49.13 -34.06
CA LEU A 1102 -54.39 -48.81 -32.67
C LEU A 1102 -55.92 -48.75 -32.48
N ARG A 1103 -56.41 -49.32 -31.38
CA ARG A 1103 -57.82 -49.20 -30.97
C ARG A 1103 -57.91 -48.50 -29.62
N PHE A 1104 -58.60 -47.37 -29.56
CA PHE A 1104 -58.83 -46.59 -28.34
C PHE A 1104 -60.33 -46.43 -28.07
N LEU A 1105 -60.70 -46.21 -26.80
CA LEU A 1105 -62.07 -45.87 -26.43
C LEU A 1105 -62.37 -44.48 -27.02
N LYS A 1106 -63.43 -44.39 -27.84
CA LYS A 1106 -63.85 -43.13 -28.46
C LYS A 1106 -64.60 -42.24 -27.50
#